data_AF-A0A9Q8WAC8-F1
#
_entry.id   AF-A0A9Q8WAC8-F1
#
_cell.length_a   1.000
_cell.length_b   1.000
_cell.length_c   1.000
_cell.angle_alpha   90.00
_cell.angle_beta   90.00
_cell.angle_gamma   90.00
#
_symmetry.space_group_name_H-M   'P 1'
#
loop_
_entity.id
_entity.type
_entity.pdbx_description
1 polymer ?
#
loop_
_entity_poly.entity_id
_entity_poly.type
_entity_poly.pdbx_seq_one_letter_code
_entity_poly.pdbx_strand_id
1 'polypeptide(L)'
;MGQWRSAGPSLIAYLYKAFTVTRVSLGATVVRLFSTIYTSGIPGLQGEFHVSKLVALLGLTTSLLGMAAGSLVVAPMSESLGRRPLYIASMAAFLALVLPSALAESIATVIATRLFGGFFGSTMMSNSPATVNDIVSDKHRVLALGFWFVGPANGPVYGSLIGGFVYQPSAKETYAPVLLKRRAAEKSKATGDDRWWTRYDHGQGLWPLLKINLYRPLKMMCTEPICMFWNTYIGIVYATLCLCFVAYPIAFQQERSWAPGIGGLAFLGIGCGTLIPIAAEPLLRRIVNLHQKDPATGNVKPEARVSIASNSLSASDSLSADSLQERLWIEAYDALEAGEKSIVEAYEKLLVHRLEKILANPLTESSINREGITYVLSTMDWYCKLVELLIDGEDRSKKLRDELEKQIVELYRRLLLYQMKSVYRYYRSQILVLLGDIFKIDDWAGELTGVKEAEDHVRAKLGQYQSPSICDSLKTLAGVMHHQTDQTQDLSSLIQKQYQAQQDRDKHRDRENCLIDFRQKVDPHHEKDRIQNEKGGLLRDAYSWVLDHDSYGKWHKETHHKILWIKGDPGKGKTMLICGIIDELETDPTHTLSYFFCQATKTTLNNATDVLRGLIYGLAKRYSQVYRHIYDKYKDGGGKAAFEGDSAWGVMCGIMNAILGDPIMNGVLLIVDALDECVEGRQKLLDFICERSKDSHAKWVVSSRNWPEIETNLKRITGRTSELSLELNSDLIADAVRMYIRIKVDELAEKSPYDDDLDLRNHVEKYLNDNSSDTFLWVALVCDALRQDNITVRDHVIGQEGVLQTFPKGLDKLYKRMFQYISGTRDADLCKAVLAVTSILERPVISLELCSIMGLSKKFDRKVETLERVVRCCGSFLSLRDGTVYFVHQSARDFLLDKEEDTFANLFPRGVEGLHWAVCLESLGAISKVTRRNIYGLKDVGIAQKDIIMPKPNPLVSVAYSCAFWMKHLGESSTERDIKDYEFVNEFLRTKFLYWLEALDLIGELSKAVQGIQKLQNVIVS
;
A
#
# COMPACT_ATOMS: atom_id res chain seq x y z
N MET A 1 57.71 16.04 34.39
CA MET A 1 56.34 16.27 33.85
C MET A 1 55.27 16.42 34.97
N GLY A 2 55.59 17.07 36.10
CA GLY A 2 54.80 16.90 37.35
C GLY A 2 54.04 18.11 37.92
N GLN A 3 54.00 19.30 37.31
CA GLN A 3 53.54 20.52 38.02
C GLN A 3 52.40 21.34 37.38
N TRP A 4 51.70 20.86 36.35
CA TRP A 4 50.64 21.65 35.69
C TRP A 4 49.23 21.01 35.71
N ARG A 5 48.98 19.99 36.55
CA ARG A 5 47.66 19.33 36.67
C ARG A 5 46.79 19.83 37.84
N SER A 6 47.20 20.89 38.56
CA SER A 6 46.55 21.32 39.82
C SER A 6 45.71 22.60 39.76
N ALA A 7 45.21 23.00 38.59
CA ALA A 7 44.11 23.97 38.52
C ALA A 7 42.79 23.19 38.38
N GLY A 8 41.97 23.16 39.44
CA GLY A 8 40.62 22.61 39.38
C GLY A 8 39.84 23.23 38.22
N PRO A 9 38.92 22.50 37.57
CA PRO A 9 38.23 23.02 36.40
C PRO A 9 37.40 24.24 36.79
N SER A 10 37.85 25.43 36.39
CA SER A 10 37.12 26.67 36.65
C SER A 10 35.75 26.59 35.97
N LEU A 11 34.73 27.21 36.58
CA LEU A 11 33.40 27.34 35.97
C LEU A 11 33.49 27.88 34.53
N ILE A 12 34.46 28.78 34.28
CA ILE A 12 34.79 29.35 32.98
C ILE A 12 35.20 28.28 31.96
N ALA A 13 35.95 27.26 32.36
CA ALA A 13 36.34 26.16 31.47
C ALA A 13 35.13 25.30 31.09
N TYR A 14 34.23 24.98 32.03
CA TYR A 14 33.00 24.25 31.72
C TYR A 14 32.05 25.06 30.84
N LEU A 15 31.86 26.34 31.14
CA LEU A 15 31.07 27.26 30.32
C LEU A 15 31.65 27.39 28.90
N TYR A 16 32.97 27.44 28.75
CA TYR A 16 33.63 27.47 27.45
C TYR A 16 33.41 26.19 26.64
N LYS A 17 33.50 25.02 27.30
CA LYS A 17 33.24 23.72 26.66
C LYS A 17 31.78 23.60 26.23
N ALA A 18 30.84 23.93 27.13
CA ALA A 18 29.42 23.95 26.83
C ALA A 18 29.10 24.91 25.68
N PHE A 19 29.61 26.14 25.73
CA PHE A 19 29.46 27.13 24.67
C PHE A 19 29.98 26.65 23.32
N THR A 20 31.11 25.94 23.29
CA THR A 20 31.67 25.40 22.04
C THR A 20 30.82 24.25 21.49
N VAL A 21 30.35 23.33 22.34
CA VAL A 21 29.44 22.25 21.95
C VAL A 21 28.12 22.80 21.42
N THR A 22 27.53 23.79 22.10
CA THR A 22 26.28 24.45 21.68
C THR A 22 26.43 25.12 20.32
N ARG A 23 27.55 25.81 20.05
CA ARG A 23 27.78 26.50 18.76
C ARG A 23 27.94 25.56 17.59
N VAL A 24 28.70 24.49 17.82
CA VAL A 24 28.95 23.45 16.81
C VAL A 24 27.66 22.67 16.55
N SER A 25 26.83 22.43 17.58
CA SER A 25 25.47 21.87 17.45
C SER A 25 24.53 22.82 16.68
N LEU A 26 24.50 24.12 17.02
CA LEU A 26 23.68 25.11 16.33
C LEU A 26 24.03 25.22 14.85
N GLY A 27 25.32 25.28 14.52
CA GLY A 27 25.74 25.37 13.12
C GLY A 27 25.45 24.08 12.32
N ALA A 28 25.59 22.90 12.93
CA ALA A 28 25.14 21.64 12.33
C ALA A 28 23.61 21.61 12.16
N THR A 29 22.87 22.22 13.08
CA THR A 29 21.41 22.42 12.96
C THR A 29 21.09 23.29 11.76
N VAL A 30 21.74 24.45 11.59
CA VAL A 30 21.52 25.36 10.44
C VAL A 30 21.76 24.66 9.10
N VAL A 31 22.82 23.85 8.98
CA VAL A 31 23.06 23.06 7.77
C VAL A 31 21.97 22.01 7.57
N ARG A 32 21.46 21.40 8.64
CA ARG A 32 20.34 20.45 8.55
C ARG A 32 19.04 21.14 8.12
N LEU A 33 18.77 22.34 8.65
CA LEU A 33 17.62 23.19 8.29
C LEU A 33 17.58 23.49 6.79
N PHE A 34 18.75 23.76 6.20
CA PHE A 34 18.85 24.00 4.77
C PHE A 34 18.30 22.84 3.93
N SER A 35 18.44 21.59 4.39
CA SER A 35 17.85 20.42 3.72
C SER A 35 16.36 20.23 4.00
N THR A 36 15.90 20.50 5.23
CA THR A 36 14.53 20.20 5.65
C THR A 36 13.52 21.27 5.25
N ILE A 37 13.86 22.57 5.36
CA ILE A 37 12.99 23.70 4.97
C ILE A 37 12.62 23.65 3.48
N TYR A 38 13.50 23.09 2.66
CA TYR A 38 13.25 22.91 1.24
C TYR A 38 12.01 22.05 0.96
N THR A 39 11.76 21.02 1.78
CA THR A 39 10.64 20.09 1.59
C THR A 39 9.27 20.76 1.69
N SER A 40 9.11 21.70 2.62
CA SER A 40 7.89 22.51 2.76
C SER A 40 7.68 23.49 1.60
N GLY A 41 8.76 23.90 0.92
CA GLY A 41 8.71 24.80 -0.23
C GLY A 41 8.46 24.11 -1.57
N ILE A 42 8.47 22.77 -1.63
CA ILE A 42 8.32 22.01 -2.89
C ILE A 42 7.05 22.40 -3.67
N PRO A 43 5.85 22.51 -3.06
CA PRO A 43 4.66 22.91 -3.80
C PRO A 43 4.77 24.31 -4.44
N GLY A 44 5.44 25.26 -3.75
CA GLY A 44 5.71 26.60 -4.28
C GLY A 44 6.71 26.58 -5.44
N LEU A 45 7.80 25.81 -5.31
CA LEU A 45 8.80 25.63 -6.37
C LEU A 45 8.22 24.96 -7.63
N GLN A 46 7.27 24.05 -7.46
CA GLN A 46 6.53 23.46 -8.57
C GLN A 46 5.67 24.51 -9.30
N GLY A 47 5.07 25.45 -8.56
CA GLY A 47 4.26 26.54 -9.08
C GLY A 47 5.09 27.61 -9.81
N GLU A 48 6.23 28.01 -9.25
CA GLU A 48 7.05 29.12 -9.76
C GLU A 48 7.96 28.70 -10.93
N PHE A 49 8.55 27.50 -10.89
CA PHE A 49 9.44 27.01 -11.96
C PHE A 49 8.75 26.07 -12.97
N HIS A 50 7.46 25.77 -12.79
CA HIS A 50 6.69 24.84 -13.64
C HIS A 50 7.39 23.48 -13.86
N VAL A 51 7.91 22.90 -12.77
CA VAL A 51 8.63 21.62 -12.75
C VAL A 51 7.85 20.50 -12.05
N SER A 52 8.10 19.25 -12.43
CA SER A 52 7.46 18.09 -11.79
C SER A 52 7.94 17.92 -10.34
N LYS A 53 7.13 17.24 -9.52
CA LYS A 53 7.47 16.94 -8.11
C LYS A 53 8.81 16.21 -7.98
N LEU A 54 9.12 15.33 -8.93
CA LEU A 54 10.39 14.59 -8.96
C LEU A 54 11.59 15.53 -9.17
N VAL A 55 11.49 16.48 -10.09
CA VAL A 55 12.56 17.46 -10.36
C VAL A 55 12.70 18.45 -9.20
N ALA A 56 11.60 18.87 -8.58
CA ALA A 56 11.64 19.66 -7.36
C ALA A 56 12.28 18.87 -6.20
N LEU A 57 11.96 17.58 -6.03
CA LEU A 57 12.60 16.71 -5.03
C LEU A 57 14.10 16.51 -5.28
N LEU A 58 14.57 16.64 -6.53
CA LEU A 58 15.97 16.47 -6.88
C LEU A 58 16.86 17.46 -6.10
N GLY A 59 16.39 18.67 -5.79
CA GLY A 59 17.14 19.64 -4.96
C GLY A 59 17.36 19.22 -3.51
N LEU A 60 16.55 18.30 -2.98
CA LEU A 60 16.80 17.63 -1.69
C LEU A 60 17.88 16.56 -1.85
N THR A 61 17.70 15.68 -2.85
CA THR A 61 18.60 14.55 -3.12
C THR A 61 20.02 15.02 -3.45
N THR A 62 20.17 16.04 -4.30
CA THR A 62 21.48 16.59 -4.65
C THR A 62 22.14 17.30 -3.49
N SER A 63 21.38 17.92 -2.58
CA SER A 63 21.94 18.50 -1.35
C SER A 63 22.49 17.42 -0.41
N LEU A 64 21.79 16.28 -0.29
CA LEU A 64 22.27 15.12 0.49
C LEU A 64 23.49 14.46 -0.16
N LEU A 65 23.51 14.30 -1.50
CA LEU A 65 24.67 13.83 -2.26
C LEU A 65 25.88 14.76 -2.07
N GLY A 66 25.64 16.07 -2.13
CA GLY A 66 26.66 17.08 -1.86
C GLY A 66 27.23 16.93 -0.46
N MET A 67 26.37 16.76 0.56
CA MET A 67 26.81 16.52 1.94
C MET A 67 27.63 15.24 2.10
N ALA A 68 27.24 14.16 1.42
CA ALA A 68 27.98 12.90 1.44
C ALA A 68 29.37 13.06 0.80
N ALA A 69 29.43 13.64 -0.41
CA ALA A 69 30.69 13.89 -1.11
C ALA A 69 31.60 14.84 -0.33
N GLY A 70 31.03 15.90 0.25
CA GLY A 70 31.77 16.86 1.07
C GLY A 70 32.35 16.22 2.33
N SER A 71 31.58 15.36 3.02
CA SER A 71 32.04 14.70 4.24
C SER A 71 33.29 13.82 4.00
N LEU A 72 33.39 13.19 2.82
CA LEU A 72 34.56 12.38 2.44
C LEU A 72 35.82 13.22 2.21
N VAL A 73 35.68 14.45 1.73
CA VAL A 73 36.81 15.32 1.37
C VAL A 73 37.21 16.23 2.53
N VAL A 74 36.24 16.88 3.13
CA VAL A 74 36.42 17.95 4.11
C VAL A 74 36.82 17.40 5.48
N ALA A 75 36.35 16.20 5.87
CA ALA A 75 36.72 15.63 7.16
C ALA A 75 38.23 15.32 7.25
N PRO A 76 38.86 14.65 6.26
CA PRO A 76 40.31 14.49 6.21
C PRO A 76 41.08 15.82 6.07
N MET A 77 40.58 16.77 5.27
CA MET A 77 41.24 18.08 5.11
C MET A 77 41.34 18.87 6.42
N SER A 78 40.38 18.66 7.32
CA SER A 78 40.36 19.35 8.61
C SER A 78 41.44 18.86 9.59
N GLU A 79 41.99 17.67 9.35
CA GLU A 79 43.10 17.11 10.13
C GLU A 79 44.46 17.70 9.73
N SER A 80 44.57 18.20 8.50
CA SER A 80 45.81 18.81 7.98
C SER A 80 45.83 20.33 8.09
N LEU A 81 44.70 21.00 7.80
CA LEU A 81 44.59 22.46 7.80
C LEU A 81 44.14 23.06 9.15
N GLY A 82 43.69 22.21 10.08
CA GLY A 82 43.03 22.65 11.32
C GLY A 82 41.53 22.87 11.12
N ARG A 83 40.78 22.78 12.22
CA ARG A 83 39.30 22.74 12.16
C ARG A 83 38.71 24.12 11.95
N ARG A 84 39.28 25.17 12.57
CA ARG A 84 38.72 26.54 12.53
C ARG A 84 38.80 27.21 11.15
N PRO A 85 39.94 27.24 10.43
CA PRO A 85 40.01 27.85 9.11
C PRO A 85 39.04 27.20 8.12
N LEU A 86 38.90 25.88 8.22
CA LEU A 86 38.00 25.11 7.38
C LEU A 86 36.53 25.41 7.70
N TYR A 87 36.14 25.50 8.98
CA TYR A 87 34.80 25.95 9.35
C TYR A 87 34.45 27.33 8.80
N ILE A 88 35.37 28.30 8.91
CA ILE A 88 35.14 29.67 8.45
C ILE A 88 35.01 29.72 6.92
N ALA A 89 35.93 29.08 6.20
CA ALA A 89 35.92 29.07 4.74
C ALA A 89 34.68 28.35 4.18
N SER A 90 34.37 27.15 4.70
CA SER A 90 33.21 26.40 4.24
C SER A 90 31.89 27.05 4.63
N MET A 91 31.77 27.65 5.82
CA MET A 91 30.53 28.35 6.19
C MET A 91 30.34 29.67 5.45
N ALA A 92 31.42 30.38 5.10
CA ALA A 92 31.34 31.55 4.22
C ALA A 92 30.87 31.16 2.81
N ALA A 93 31.42 30.06 2.25
CA ALA A 93 30.99 29.53 0.96
C ALA A 93 29.54 29.02 1.00
N PHE A 94 29.16 28.32 2.07
CA PHE A 94 27.79 27.87 2.29
C PHE A 94 26.81 29.04 2.32
N LEU A 95 27.09 30.09 3.11
CA LEU A 95 26.25 31.29 3.18
C LEU A 95 26.16 32.00 1.84
N ALA A 96 27.28 32.13 1.13
CA ALA A 96 27.31 32.74 -0.20
C ALA A 96 26.46 31.96 -1.22
N LEU A 97 26.36 30.64 -1.10
CA LEU A 97 25.57 29.77 -1.98
C LEU A 97 24.07 29.74 -1.64
N VAL A 98 23.67 30.19 -0.45
CA VAL A 98 22.25 30.34 -0.09
C VAL A 98 21.61 31.49 -0.87
N LEU A 99 22.33 32.60 -1.09
CA LEU A 99 21.80 33.78 -1.80
C LEU A 99 21.37 33.50 -3.25
N PRO A 100 22.21 32.86 -4.10
CA PRO A 100 21.80 32.45 -5.45
C PRO A 100 20.67 31.42 -5.46
N SER A 101 20.51 30.60 -4.42
CA SER A 101 19.38 29.67 -4.32
C SER A 101 18.06 30.38 -4.04
N ALA A 102 18.09 31.57 -3.41
CA ALA A 102 16.91 32.38 -3.14
C ALA A 102 16.55 33.30 -4.32
N LEU A 103 17.55 33.74 -5.09
CA LEU A 103 17.41 34.60 -6.27
C LEU A 103 17.42 33.81 -7.58
N ALA A 104 17.22 32.50 -7.53
CA ALA A 104 17.32 31.64 -8.70
C ALA A 104 16.16 31.88 -9.67
N GLU A 105 16.46 32.18 -10.93
CA GLU A 105 15.45 32.27 -12.01
C GLU A 105 15.23 30.90 -12.71
N SER A 106 15.98 29.86 -12.30
CA SER A 106 15.89 28.52 -12.86
C SER A 106 16.09 27.44 -11.80
N ILE A 107 15.35 26.34 -11.93
CA ILE A 107 15.49 25.15 -11.08
C ILE A 107 16.89 24.55 -11.13
N ALA A 108 17.59 24.67 -12.27
CA ALA A 108 18.95 24.15 -12.42
C ALA A 108 19.93 24.89 -11.50
N THR A 109 19.75 26.22 -11.37
CA THR A 109 20.52 27.06 -10.44
C THR A 109 20.24 26.65 -9.00
N VAL A 110 18.98 26.36 -8.65
CA VAL A 110 18.62 25.82 -7.32
C VAL A 110 19.30 24.48 -7.06
N ILE A 111 19.25 23.54 -8.01
CA ILE A 111 19.85 22.21 -7.85
C ILE A 111 21.38 22.30 -7.70
N ALA A 112 22.04 23.11 -8.52
CA ALA A 112 23.50 23.28 -8.50
C ALA A 112 23.97 23.97 -7.22
N THR A 113 23.36 25.10 -6.84
CA THR A 113 23.72 25.84 -5.63
C THR A 113 23.46 25.02 -4.37
N ARG A 114 22.43 24.16 -4.37
CA ARG A 114 22.14 23.24 -3.26
C ARG A 114 23.09 22.04 -3.18
N LEU A 115 23.59 21.54 -4.31
CA LEU A 115 24.64 20.51 -4.35
C LEU A 115 25.92 21.05 -3.69
N PHE A 116 26.40 22.20 -4.15
CA PHE A 116 27.61 22.82 -3.59
C PHE A 116 27.38 23.35 -2.16
N GLY A 117 26.18 23.84 -1.86
CA GLY A 117 25.77 24.21 -0.50
C GLY A 117 25.81 23.00 0.43
N GLY A 118 25.30 21.84 -0.01
CA GLY A 118 25.44 20.58 0.73
C GLY A 118 26.91 20.19 0.94
N PHE A 119 27.75 20.33 -0.09
CA PHE A 119 29.18 20.02 -0.02
C PHE A 119 29.91 20.85 1.03
N PHE A 120 29.75 22.17 1.05
CA PHE A 120 30.37 23.03 2.06
C PHE A 120 29.67 22.98 3.43
N GLY A 121 28.37 22.69 3.45
CA GLY A 121 27.61 22.44 4.68
C GLY A 121 28.10 21.18 5.43
N SER A 122 28.57 20.18 4.69
CA SER A 122 29.10 18.93 5.25
C SER A 122 30.21 19.13 6.28
N THR A 123 30.96 20.24 6.20
CA THR A 123 32.01 20.61 7.17
C THR A 123 31.45 20.64 8.58
N MET A 124 30.24 21.20 8.77
CA MET A 124 29.61 21.20 10.08
C MET A 124 29.12 19.81 10.45
N MET A 125 28.52 19.04 9.55
CA MET A 125 28.00 17.72 9.92
C MET A 125 29.10 16.70 10.31
N SER A 126 30.20 16.68 9.56
CA SER A 126 31.27 15.69 9.72
C SER A 126 32.31 16.08 10.78
N ASN A 127 32.70 17.35 10.85
CA ASN A 127 33.75 17.78 11.77
C ASN A 127 33.23 18.14 13.17
N SER A 128 31.92 18.44 13.30
CA SER A 128 31.32 18.79 14.59
C SER A 128 31.54 17.72 15.69
N PRO A 129 31.23 16.43 15.46
CA PRO A 129 31.44 15.41 16.48
C PRO A 129 32.93 15.23 16.81
N ALA A 130 33.83 15.45 15.84
CA ALA A 130 35.27 15.46 16.08
C ALA A 130 35.69 16.65 16.99
N THR A 131 35.12 17.84 16.79
CA THR A 131 35.36 18.98 17.68
C THR A 131 34.87 18.71 19.12
N VAL A 132 33.71 18.05 19.27
CA VAL A 132 33.20 17.65 20.61
C VAL A 132 34.14 16.62 21.26
N ASN A 133 34.64 15.66 20.47
CA ASN A 133 35.60 14.65 20.89
C ASN A 133 36.93 15.26 21.39
N ASP A 134 37.42 16.31 20.72
CA ASP A 134 38.67 17.00 21.04
C ASP A 134 38.62 17.80 22.35
N ILE A 135 37.43 18.25 22.78
CA ILE A 135 37.26 19.20 23.89
C ILE A 135 36.77 18.54 25.18
N VAL A 136 36.00 17.45 25.06
CA VAL A 136 35.35 16.76 26.18
C VAL A 136 36.13 15.51 26.58
N SER A 137 36.31 15.32 27.89
CA SER A 137 37.01 14.15 28.43
C SER A 137 36.26 12.85 28.16
N ASP A 138 36.97 11.73 28.07
CA ASP A 138 36.41 10.39 27.77
C ASP A 138 35.23 10.04 28.69
N LYS A 139 35.27 10.53 29.95
CA LYS A 139 34.16 10.39 30.89
C LYS A 139 32.89 11.02 30.32
N HIS A 140 32.83 12.29 29.95
CA HIS A 140 31.56 12.96 29.58
C HIS A 140 31.29 13.00 28.07
N ARG A 141 32.11 12.33 27.26
CA ARG A 141 32.05 12.39 25.80
C ARG A 141 30.72 11.93 25.21
N VAL A 142 30.18 10.81 25.71
CA VAL A 142 28.90 10.25 25.23
C VAL A 142 27.75 11.23 25.46
N LEU A 143 27.68 11.79 26.68
CA LEU A 143 26.69 12.82 27.02
C LEU A 143 26.84 14.08 26.17
N ALA A 144 28.07 14.56 25.94
CA ALA A 144 28.31 15.75 25.13
C ALA A 144 28.02 15.54 23.63
N LEU A 145 28.30 14.35 23.08
CA LEU A 145 27.87 13.96 21.74
C LEU A 145 26.35 13.83 21.66
N GLY A 146 25.69 13.34 22.71
CA GLY A 146 24.24 13.33 22.85
C GLY A 146 23.64 14.74 22.79
N PHE A 147 24.13 15.66 23.63
CA PHE A 147 23.72 17.08 23.60
C PHE A 147 23.99 17.75 22.26
N TRP A 148 25.12 17.44 21.60
CA TRP A 148 25.38 17.92 20.26
C TRP A 148 24.34 17.43 19.25
N PHE A 149 23.98 16.15 19.33
CA PHE A 149 23.05 15.48 18.40
C PHE A 149 21.60 16.02 18.50
N VAL A 150 21.21 16.58 19.65
CA VAL A 150 19.88 17.22 19.84
C VAL A 150 19.59 18.23 18.74
N GLY A 151 20.54 19.12 18.43
CA GLY A 151 20.37 20.16 17.42
C GLY A 151 20.09 19.60 16.02
N PRO A 152 21.04 18.86 15.41
CA PRO A 152 20.87 18.28 14.08
C PRO A 152 19.69 17.31 13.98
N ALA A 153 19.41 16.51 15.02
CA ALA A 153 18.30 15.55 15.00
C ALA A 153 16.93 16.25 15.02
N ASN A 154 16.82 17.40 15.69
CA ASN A 154 15.59 18.21 15.74
C ASN A 154 15.52 19.29 14.66
N GLY A 155 16.45 19.31 13.70
CA GLY A 155 16.42 20.22 12.55
C GLY A 155 15.05 20.29 11.84
N PRO A 156 14.35 19.19 11.55
CA PRO A 156 13.01 19.24 10.96
C PRO A 156 11.98 20.00 11.82
N VAL A 157 12.06 19.86 13.15
CA VAL A 157 11.17 20.53 14.11
C VAL A 157 11.47 22.03 14.15
N TYR A 158 12.75 22.41 14.24
CA TYR A 158 13.15 23.82 14.26
C TYR A 158 12.96 24.51 12.90
N GLY A 159 13.10 23.79 11.78
CA GLY A 159 12.96 24.37 10.43
C GLY A 159 11.55 24.79 10.10
N SER A 160 10.58 24.13 10.71
CA SER A 160 9.17 24.50 10.67
C SER A 160 8.87 25.76 11.50
N LEU A 161 9.72 26.10 12.47
CA LEU A 161 9.49 27.13 13.50
C LEU A 161 10.39 28.37 13.37
N ILE A 162 11.60 28.25 12.82
CA ILE A 162 12.68 29.25 12.97
C ILE A 162 13.33 29.52 11.61
N GLY A 163 12.65 30.27 10.74
CA GLY A 163 13.23 30.84 9.52
C GLY A 163 14.01 32.15 9.75
N GLY A 164 14.34 32.53 11.01
CA GLY A 164 14.50 33.94 11.36
C GLY A 164 15.81 34.49 11.96
N PHE A 165 16.74 33.74 12.57
CA PHE A 165 17.87 34.40 13.28
C PHE A 165 19.26 33.69 13.28
N VAL A 166 20.19 34.30 12.51
CA VAL A 166 21.62 34.70 12.77
C VAL A 166 22.68 33.70 13.30
N TYR A 167 23.88 33.66 12.65
CA TYR A 167 25.19 33.71 13.37
C TYR A 167 26.42 34.17 12.53
N GLN A 168 27.33 34.92 13.17
CA GLN A 168 28.63 35.50 12.71
C GLN A 168 29.77 35.16 13.74
N PRO A 169 31.10 35.15 13.42
CA PRO A 169 32.05 34.18 14.00
C PRO A 169 32.84 34.63 15.24
N SER A 170 33.04 33.72 16.20
CA SER A 170 34.00 33.89 17.32
C SER A 170 34.57 32.57 17.88
N ALA A 171 34.98 31.58 17.07
CA ALA A 171 35.55 30.31 17.57
C ALA A 171 37.09 30.35 17.60
N LYS A 172 37.75 29.80 18.64
CA LYS A 172 39.22 29.58 18.70
C LYS A 172 39.57 28.18 18.16
N GLU A 173 40.79 27.96 17.67
CA GLU A 173 41.23 26.67 17.08
C GLU A 173 41.20 25.56 18.15
N THR A 174 40.70 24.36 17.78
CA THR A 174 40.40 23.27 18.71
C THR A 174 41.26 22.02 18.48
N TYR A 175 41.89 21.88 17.31
CA TYR A 175 42.66 20.69 16.99
C TYR A 175 44.01 20.65 17.72
N ALA A 176 44.21 19.65 18.57
CA ALA A 176 45.36 19.57 19.48
C ALA A 176 46.73 19.57 18.78
N PRO A 177 46.96 18.84 17.67
CA PRO A 177 48.25 18.87 16.96
C PRO A 177 48.63 20.25 16.43
N VAL A 178 47.68 21.01 15.88
CA VAL A 178 47.92 22.36 15.34
C VAL A 178 48.18 23.37 16.45
N LEU A 179 47.46 23.28 17.57
CA LEU A 179 47.72 24.11 18.76
C LEU A 179 49.12 23.86 19.34
N LEU A 180 49.57 22.60 19.36
CA LEU A 180 50.90 22.22 19.82
C LEU A 180 51.99 22.71 18.87
N LYS A 181 51.79 22.63 17.54
CA LYS A 181 52.72 23.21 16.55
C LYS A 181 52.85 24.73 16.68
N ARG A 182 51.74 25.43 16.86
CA ARG A 182 51.73 26.90 17.01
C ARG A 182 52.44 27.34 18.30
N ARG A 183 52.20 26.62 19.41
CA ARG A 183 52.88 26.87 20.69
C ARG A 183 54.36 26.48 20.69
N ALA A 184 54.74 25.43 19.97
CA ALA A 184 56.14 25.07 19.75
C ALA A 184 56.86 26.15 18.91
N ALA A 185 56.23 26.63 17.84
CA ALA A 185 56.75 27.73 17.02
C ALA A 185 56.83 29.07 17.78
N GLU A 186 55.84 29.38 18.62
CA GLU A 186 55.84 30.55 19.51
C GLU A 186 56.93 30.45 20.59
N LYS A 187 57.13 29.27 21.20
CA LYS A 187 58.24 29.05 22.15
C LYS A 187 59.60 29.09 21.48
N SER A 188 59.76 28.51 20.29
CA SER A 188 60.99 28.56 19.49
C SER A 188 61.36 30.02 19.17
N LYS A 189 60.38 30.83 18.76
CA LYS A 189 60.57 32.27 18.52
C LYS A 189 60.86 33.08 19.80
N ALA A 190 60.28 32.71 20.94
CA ALA A 190 60.49 33.42 22.20
C ALA A 190 61.79 33.05 22.94
N THR A 191 62.34 31.86 22.70
CA THR A 191 63.57 31.37 23.36
C THR A 191 64.80 31.26 22.43
N GLY A 192 64.61 31.38 21.11
CA GLY A 192 65.70 31.34 20.13
C GLY A 192 66.38 29.97 19.97
N ASP A 193 65.80 28.91 20.54
CA ASP A 193 66.35 27.55 20.53
C ASP A 193 65.49 26.64 19.61
N ASP A 194 66.04 26.18 18.49
CA ASP A 194 65.33 25.39 17.47
C ASP A 194 65.08 23.92 17.85
N ARG A 195 65.39 23.53 19.09
CA ARG A 195 65.13 22.17 19.61
C ARG A 195 63.67 21.89 19.96
N TRP A 196 62.78 22.90 19.92
CA TRP A 196 61.36 22.70 20.18
C TRP A 196 60.64 22.08 18.98
N TRP A 197 60.61 20.75 18.89
CA TRP A 197 59.88 20.01 17.86
C TRP A 197 58.63 19.33 18.45
N THR A 198 57.58 19.13 17.64
CA THR A 198 56.40 18.35 18.04
C THR A 198 56.48 16.94 17.47
N ARG A 199 55.91 15.94 18.16
CA ARG A 199 55.77 14.55 17.63
C ARG A 199 55.00 14.49 16.29
N TYR A 200 54.37 15.59 15.88
CA TYR A 200 53.58 15.72 14.65
C TYR A 200 54.33 16.46 13.51
N ASP A 201 55.62 16.79 13.66
CA ASP A 201 56.45 17.46 12.64
C ASP A 201 57.11 16.49 11.64
N HIS A 202 56.38 15.47 11.20
CA HIS A 202 56.80 14.69 10.04
C HIS A 202 56.53 15.51 8.76
N GLY A 203 57.61 15.96 8.10
CA GLY A 203 57.59 16.79 6.89
C GLY A 203 57.13 16.05 5.63
N GLN A 204 55.87 15.62 5.59
CA GLN A 204 55.24 15.15 4.35
C GLN A 204 54.50 16.30 3.66
N GLY A 205 54.62 16.39 2.32
CA GLY A 205 53.86 17.36 1.52
C GLY A 205 52.34 17.15 1.61
N LEU A 206 51.56 18.20 1.34
CA LEU A 206 50.10 18.20 1.41
C LEU A 206 49.45 17.05 0.59
N TRP A 207 49.99 16.78 -0.61
CA TRP A 207 49.46 15.79 -1.54
C TRP A 207 49.59 14.33 -1.06
N PRO A 208 50.77 13.85 -0.63
CA PRO A 208 50.90 12.54 0.02
C PRO A 208 49.99 12.36 1.23
N LEU A 209 49.88 13.38 2.07
CA LEU A 209 49.10 13.34 3.31
C LEU A 209 47.59 13.24 3.02
N LEU A 210 47.10 14.03 2.06
CA LEU A 210 45.71 13.94 1.57
C LEU A 210 45.42 12.58 0.94
N LYS A 211 46.33 12.04 0.12
CA LYS A 211 46.16 10.73 -0.51
C LYS A 211 46.00 9.62 0.55
N ILE A 212 46.83 9.64 1.58
CA ILE A 212 46.76 8.64 2.67
C ILE A 212 45.47 8.80 3.48
N ASN A 213 45.09 10.02 3.83
CA ASN A 213 43.92 10.28 4.67
C ASN A 213 42.58 10.14 3.93
N LEU A 214 42.55 10.25 2.60
CA LEU A 214 41.37 9.95 1.78
C LEU A 214 41.25 8.46 1.45
N TYR A 215 42.37 7.79 1.15
CA TYR A 215 42.37 6.38 0.76
C TYR A 215 42.08 5.44 1.94
N ARG A 216 42.61 5.72 3.14
CA ARG A 216 42.44 4.84 4.30
C ARG A 216 40.97 4.66 4.74
N PRO A 217 40.16 5.71 4.90
CA PRO A 217 38.75 5.56 5.25
C PRO A 217 37.95 4.79 4.19
N LEU A 218 38.23 5.01 2.90
CA LEU A 218 37.57 4.28 1.79
C LEU A 218 37.98 2.80 1.77
N LYS A 219 39.26 2.52 2.00
CA LYS A 219 39.74 1.13 2.15
C LYS A 219 39.07 0.47 3.36
N MET A 220 39.11 1.11 4.54
CA MET A 220 38.48 0.60 5.76
C MET A 220 36.96 0.40 5.61
N MET A 221 36.28 1.28 4.89
CA MET A 221 34.85 1.13 4.60
C MET A 221 34.54 -0.16 3.84
N CYS A 222 35.42 -0.61 2.95
CA CYS A 222 35.21 -1.80 2.12
C CYS A 222 35.95 -3.05 2.61
N THR A 223 36.97 -2.91 3.46
CA THR A 223 37.81 -4.02 3.92
C THR A 223 37.59 -4.40 5.38
N GLU A 224 37.11 -3.48 6.23
CA GLU A 224 36.87 -3.76 7.65
C GLU A 224 35.38 -4.09 7.89
N PRO A 225 35.03 -5.34 8.26
CA PRO A 225 33.64 -5.77 8.40
C PRO A 225 32.83 -4.97 9.42
N ILE A 226 33.46 -4.52 10.51
CA ILE A 226 32.82 -3.70 11.55
C ILE A 226 32.39 -2.35 10.98
N CYS A 227 33.25 -1.72 10.17
CA CYS A 227 32.95 -0.46 9.51
C CYS A 227 31.84 -0.62 8.48
N MET A 228 31.86 -1.70 7.69
CA MET A 228 30.78 -2.03 6.74
C MET A 228 29.44 -2.13 7.45
N PHE A 229 29.36 -2.94 8.51
CA PHE A 229 28.13 -3.16 9.26
C PHE A 229 27.57 -1.87 9.87
N TRP A 230 28.39 -1.10 10.58
CA TRP A 230 27.94 0.13 11.22
C TRP A 230 27.57 1.20 10.19
N ASN A 231 28.30 1.32 9.08
CA ASN A 231 27.96 2.27 8.01
C ASN A 231 26.64 1.89 7.33
N THR A 232 26.40 0.60 7.06
CA THR A 232 25.12 0.12 6.49
C THR A 232 23.97 0.34 7.47
N TYR A 233 24.14 -0.01 8.74
CA TYR A 233 23.12 0.17 9.77
C TYR A 233 22.75 1.64 9.95
N ILE A 234 23.74 2.52 10.15
CA ILE A 234 23.54 3.97 10.26
C ILE A 234 22.90 4.52 8.98
N GLY A 235 23.31 4.01 7.81
CA GLY A 235 22.72 4.35 6.51
C GLY A 235 21.22 4.01 6.44
N ILE A 236 20.80 2.82 6.89
CA ILE A 236 19.38 2.41 6.91
C ILE A 236 18.56 3.28 7.87
N VAL A 237 19.10 3.55 9.08
CA VAL A 237 18.45 4.43 10.06
C VAL A 237 18.27 5.83 9.47
N TYR A 238 19.30 6.36 8.82
CA TYR A 238 19.25 7.66 8.18
C TYR A 238 18.30 7.71 6.98
N ALA A 239 18.27 6.66 6.16
CA ALA A 239 17.33 6.53 5.04
C ALA A 239 15.87 6.51 5.54
N THR A 240 15.59 5.75 6.61
CA THR A 240 14.27 5.70 7.25
C THR A 240 13.84 7.08 7.76
N LEU A 241 14.75 7.79 8.44
CA LEU A 241 14.50 9.15 8.92
C LEU A 241 14.22 10.14 7.77
N CYS A 242 14.95 10.03 6.64
CA CYS A 242 14.68 10.83 5.45
C CYS A 242 13.36 10.47 4.76
N LEU A 243 12.96 9.18 4.75
CA LEU A 243 11.67 8.74 4.24
C LEU A 243 10.51 9.32 5.05
N CYS A 244 10.64 9.44 6.37
CA CYS A 244 9.63 10.08 7.21
C CYS A 244 9.36 11.54 6.80
N PHE A 245 10.35 12.27 6.28
CA PHE A 245 10.14 13.65 5.80
C PHE A 245 9.23 13.75 4.59
N VAL A 246 9.16 12.70 3.77
CA VAL A 246 8.27 12.63 2.60
C VAL A 246 6.95 11.97 2.97
N ALA A 247 6.99 10.91 3.78
CA ALA A 247 5.83 10.12 4.15
C ALA A 247 4.84 10.89 5.05
N TYR A 248 5.32 11.68 6.02
CA TYR A 248 4.42 12.38 6.95
C TYR A 248 3.57 13.47 6.27
N PRO A 249 4.12 14.33 5.39
CA PRO A 249 3.30 15.24 4.60
C PRO A 249 2.27 14.50 3.71
N ILE A 250 2.62 13.36 3.11
CA ILE A 250 1.66 12.57 2.32
C ILE A 250 0.53 12.05 3.22
N ALA A 251 0.87 11.36 4.31
CA ALA A 251 -0.11 10.72 5.19
C ALA A 251 -0.99 11.73 5.95
N PHE A 252 -0.44 12.84 6.42
CA PHE A 252 -1.18 13.78 7.27
C PHE A 252 -1.72 15.00 6.51
N GLN A 253 -1.02 15.51 5.49
CA GLN A 253 -1.48 16.70 4.75
C GLN A 253 -2.26 16.33 3.49
N GLN A 254 -1.92 15.23 2.78
CA GLN A 254 -2.63 14.84 1.55
C GLN A 254 -3.83 13.92 1.82
N GLU A 255 -3.63 12.82 2.57
CA GLU A 255 -4.70 11.86 2.85
C GLU A 255 -5.70 12.35 3.92
N ARG A 256 -5.21 13.08 4.93
CA ARG A 256 -6.02 13.57 6.07
C ARG A 256 -6.36 15.06 6.01
N SER A 257 -5.91 15.77 4.97
CA SER A 257 -6.17 17.20 4.75
C SER A 257 -5.79 18.13 5.91
N TRP A 258 -4.79 17.77 6.74
CA TRP A 258 -4.34 18.64 7.83
C TRP A 258 -3.58 19.85 7.29
N ALA A 259 -3.80 21.01 7.91
CA ALA A 259 -3.05 22.22 7.60
C ALA A 259 -1.53 21.98 7.79
N PRO A 260 -0.66 22.56 6.94
CA PRO A 260 0.79 22.31 6.99
C PRO A 260 1.43 22.53 8.37
N GLY A 261 0.95 23.52 9.12
CA GLY A 261 1.41 23.79 10.49
C GLY A 261 1.05 22.68 11.49
N ILE A 262 -0.14 22.07 11.37
CA ILE A 262 -0.59 20.96 12.24
C ILE A 262 0.07 19.65 11.80
N GLY A 263 0.21 19.41 10.49
CA GLY A 263 0.92 18.26 9.95
C GLY A 263 2.40 18.21 10.38
N GLY A 264 3.02 19.36 10.63
CA GLY A 264 4.37 19.47 11.18
C GLY A 264 4.52 18.91 12.62
N LEU A 265 3.45 18.89 13.42
CA LEU A 265 3.48 18.38 14.80
C LEU A 265 3.77 16.87 14.86
N ALA A 266 3.49 16.12 13.78
CA ALA A 266 3.82 14.70 13.70
C ALA A 266 5.33 14.41 13.86
N PHE A 267 6.19 15.38 13.53
CA PHE A 267 7.64 15.26 13.71
C PHE A 267 8.11 15.37 15.18
N LEU A 268 7.25 15.78 16.10
CA LEU A 268 7.57 15.80 17.54
C LEU A 268 7.91 14.40 18.08
N GLY A 269 7.33 13.33 17.50
CA GLY A 269 7.65 11.96 17.88
C GLY A 269 9.13 11.60 17.67
N ILE A 270 9.74 12.09 16.59
CA ILE A 270 11.18 11.92 16.32
C ILE A 270 12.00 12.70 17.38
N GLY A 271 11.56 13.91 17.72
CA GLY A 271 12.19 14.72 18.77
C GLY A 271 12.15 14.03 20.14
N CYS A 272 10.98 13.58 20.57
CA CYS A 272 10.81 12.82 21.82
C CYS A 272 11.68 11.55 21.83
N GLY A 273 11.71 10.80 20.71
CA GLY A 273 12.54 9.61 20.56
C GLY A 273 14.04 9.88 20.68
N THR A 274 14.51 11.08 20.32
CA THR A 274 15.93 11.48 20.51
C THR A 274 16.24 11.96 21.93
N LEU A 275 15.28 12.55 22.62
CA LEU A 275 15.45 13.07 23.99
C LEU A 275 15.45 11.95 25.04
N ILE A 276 14.67 10.88 24.84
CA ILE A 276 14.57 9.75 25.77
C ILE A 276 15.94 9.07 25.99
N PRO A 277 16.73 8.68 24.96
CA PRO A 277 18.06 8.10 25.14
C PRO A 277 19.05 9.05 25.84
N ILE A 278 18.97 10.35 25.58
CA ILE A 278 19.85 11.35 26.20
C ILE A 278 19.52 11.50 27.68
N ALA A 279 18.22 11.51 28.03
CA ALA A 279 17.77 11.52 29.42
C ALA A 279 18.13 10.21 30.15
N ALA A 280 18.18 9.09 29.45
CA ALA A 280 18.57 7.79 29.98
C ALA A 280 20.09 7.59 30.11
N GLU A 281 20.93 8.39 29.42
CA GLU A 281 22.40 8.24 29.42
C GLU A 281 23.02 8.18 30.82
N PRO A 282 22.65 9.04 31.80
CA PRO A 282 23.23 8.99 33.13
C PRO A 282 22.91 7.68 33.87
N LEU A 283 21.74 7.09 33.61
CA LEU A 283 21.31 5.81 34.19
C LEU A 283 22.04 4.65 33.51
N LEU A 284 22.10 4.63 32.19
CA LEU A 284 22.83 3.61 31.41
C LEU A 284 24.31 3.61 31.77
N ARG A 285 24.91 4.79 31.96
CA ARG A 285 26.28 4.95 32.44
C ARG A 285 26.48 4.40 33.85
N ARG A 286 25.51 4.55 34.77
CA ARG A 286 25.59 3.93 36.10
C ARG A 286 25.65 2.41 35.96
N ILE A 287 24.81 1.83 35.11
CA ILE A 287 24.79 0.37 34.85
C ILE A 287 26.13 -0.12 34.29
N VAL A 288 26.73 0.58 33.33
CA VAL A 288 28.06 0.21 32.80
C VAL A 288 29.14 0.31 33.89
N ASN A 289 29.10 1.33 34.73
CA ASN A 289 30.09 1.53 35.79
C ASN A 289 29.98 0.53 36.95
N LEU A 290 28.90 -0.26 37.03
CA LEU A 290 28.75 -1.35 38.00
C LEU A 290 29.57 -2.60 37.62
N HIS A 291 30.03 -2.70 36.37
CA HIS A 291 30.90 -3.80 35.94
C HIS A 291 32.28 -3.70 36.59
N GLN A 292 32.92 -4.85 36.83
CA GLN A 292 34.23 -4.91 37.48
C GLN A 292 35.27 -4.05 36.75
N LYS A 293 36.04 -3.28 37.53
CA LYS A 293 37.12 -2.44 37.03
C LYS A 293 38.39 -3.29 36.93
N ASP A 294 39.11 -3.12 35.84
CA ASP A 294 40.39 -3.78 35.63
C ASP A 294 41.40 -3.31 36.70
N PRO A 295 42.02 -4.23 37.47
CA PRO A 295 42.96 -3.90 38.54
C PRO A 295 44.25 -3.21 38.04
N ALA A 296 44.64 -3.37 36.77
CA ALA A 296 45.82 -2.73 36.21
C ALA A 296 45.59 -1.26 35.80
N THR A 297 44.37 -0.93 35.35
CA THR A 297 44.07 0.39 34.75
C THR A 297 43.05 1.21 35.56
N GLY A 298 42.34 0.60 36.52
CA GLY A 298 41.32 1.24 37.35
C GLY A 298 40.03 1.63 36.61
N ASN A 299 39.90 1.25 35.34
CA ASN A 299 38.77 1.57 34.46
C ASN A 299 37.94 0.33 34.13
N VAL A 300 36.68 0.53 33.75
CA VAL A 300 35.80 -0.55 33.27
C VAL A 300 36.18 -0.91 31.84
N LYS A 301 36.19 -2.22 31.53
CA LYS A 301 36.52 -2.73 30.19
C LYS A 301 35.56 -2.16 29.11
N PRO A 302 36.06 -1.76 27.91
CA PRO A 302 35.23 -1.15 26.85
C PRO A 302 34.01 -1.98 26.44
N GLU A 303 34.13 -3.31 26.51
CA GLU A 303 33.14 -4.32 26.14
C GLU A 303 31.91 -4.30 27.07
N ALA A 304 32.04 -3.77 28.30
CA ALA A 304 30.92 -3.63 29.23
C ALA A 304 29.79 -2.74 28.68
N ARG A 305 30.06 -1.90 27.67
CA ARG A 305 29.06 -1.09 26.96
C ARG A 305 28.15 -1.92 26.05
N VAL A 306 28.59 -3.12 25.65
CA VAL A 306 27.83 -4.05 24.79
C VAL A 306 26.67 -4.68 25.56
N SER A 307 26.78 -4.82 26.88
CA SER A 307 25.71 -5.33 27.76
C SER A 307 24.38 -4.56 27.65
N ILE A 308 24.42 -3.28 27.23
CA ILE A 308 23.21 -2.46 26.99
C ILE A 308 22.56 -2.80 25.64
N ALA A 309 23.34 -3.26 24.66
CA ALA A 309 22.86 -3.57 23.31
C ALA A 309 22.36 -5.01 23.17
N SER A 310 22.85 -5.94 23.99
CA SER A 310 22.39 -7.32 24.05
C SER A 310 21.39 -7.49 25.20
N ASN A 311 20.10 -7.63 24.87
CA ASN A 311 19.05 -8.00 25.82
C ASN A 311 19.17 -9.49 26.22
N SER A 312 20.29 -9.88 26.81
CA SER A 312 20.51 -11.23 27.30
C SER A 312 21.18 -11.16 28.66
N LEU A 313 20.40 -11.53 29.69
CA LEU A 313 20.94 -12.02 30.94
C LEU A 313 21.95 -13.13 30.64
N SER A 314 23.20 -12.90 31.00
CA SER A 314 24.00 -13.88 31.73
C SER A 314 25.19 -13.12 32.32
N ALA A 315 25.05 -12.77 33.60
CA ALA A 315 26.23 -12.68 34.44
C ALA A 315 26.87 -14.08 34.44
N SER A 316 27.99 -14.24 33.74
CA SER A 316 28.90 -15.33 33.97
C SER A 316 30.29 -14.73 34.07
N ASP A 317 30.92 -15.05 35.19
CA ASP A 317 32.13 -14.47 35.73
C ASP A 317 33.32 -14.48 34.77
N SER A 318 34.20 -13.52 35.03
CA SER A 318 35.58 -13.51 34.59
C SER A 318 36.29 -14.82 34.96
N LEU A 319 36.60 -15.66 33.96
CA LEU A 319 37.54 -16.77 34.14
C LEU A 319 38.98 -16.23 34.06
N SER A 320 39.68 -16.44 35.17
CA SER A 320 41.13 -16.53 35.23
C SER A 320 41.63 -17.55 34.21
N ALA A 321 42.66 -17.16 33.45
CA ALA A 321 43.51 -18.10 32.73
C ALA A 321 44.04 -19.17 33.71
N ASP A 322 44.08 -20.43 33.25
CA ASP A 322 44.59 -21.65 33.90
C ASP A 322 43.52 -22.67 34.39
N SER A 323 42.44 -22.92 33.63
CA SER A 323 41.58 -24.09 33.87
C SER A 323 42.09 -25.33 33.11
N LEU A 324 42.17 -26.50 33.77
CA LEU A 324 42.53 -27.80 33.16
C LEU A 324 41.69 -28.10 31.90
N GLN A 325 40.47 -27.59 31.86
CA GLN A 325 39.54 -27.67 30.74
C GLN A 325 40.09 -27.01 29.46
N GLU A 326 40.67 -25.81 29.57
CA GLU A 326 41.23 -25.10 28.42
C GLU A 326 42.41 -25.88 27.83
N ARG A 327 43.24 -26.51 28.68
CA ARG A 327 44.33 -27.37 28.24
C ARG A 327 43.85 -28.60 27.46
N LEU A 328 42.87 -29.34 27.99
CA LEU A 328 42.35 -30.55 27.32
C LEU A 328 41.61 -30.22 26.03
N TRP A 329 40.91 -29.08 25.99
CA TRP A 329 40.23 -28.60 24.79
C TRP A 329 41.24 -28.19 23.69
N ILE A 330 42.30 -27.46 24.06
CA ILE A 330 43.39 -27.10 23.13
C ILE A 330 44.09 -28.35 22.61
N GLU A 331 44.38 -29.32 23.47
CA GLU A 331 45.02 -30.58 23.05
C GLU A 331 44.15 -31.39 22.07
N ALA A 332 42.83 -31.41 22.27
CA ALA A 332 41.89 -32.03 21.34
C ALA A 332 41.79 -31.25 20.01
N TYR A 333 41.82 -29.93 20.07
CA TYR A 333 41.78 -29.04 18.90
C TYR A 333 43.05 -29.18 18.04
N ASP A 334 44.23 -29.14 18.66
CA ASP A 334 45.52 -29.27 18.00
C ASP A 334 45.66 -30.66 17.34
N ALA A 335 45.15 -31.71 18.00
CA ALA A 335 45.10 -33.06 17.43
C ALA A 335 44.17 -33.14 16.20
N LEU A 336 43.06 -32.39 16.18
CA LEU A 336 42.16 -32.28 15.03
C LEU A 336 42.80 -31.48 13.88
N GLU A 337 43.47 -30.38 14.20
CA GLU A 337 44.15 -29.55 13.20
C GLU A 337 45.24 -30.35 12.47
N ALA A 338 45.95 -31.23 13.19
CA ALA A 338 46.95 -32.12 12.62
C ALA A 338 46.36 -33.22 11.70
N GLY A 339 45.13 -33.70 11.98
CA GLY A 339 44.50 -34.82 11.27
C GLY A 339 43.53 -34.43 10.14
N GLU A 340 42.71 -33.40 10.34
CA GLU A 340 41.63 -32.97 9.44
C GLU A 340 41.70 -31.46 9.13
N LYS A 341 42.90 -31.00 8.80
CA LYS A 341 43.24 -29.57 8.59
C LYS A 341 42.27 -28.80 7.68
N SER A 342 41.77 -29.42 6.62
CA SER A 342 40.87 -28.77 5.66
C SER A 342 39.52 -28.39 6.26
N ILE A 343 39.01 -29.19 7.21
CA ILE A 343 37.75 -28.94 7.90
C ILE A 343 37.95 -27.89 8.99
N VAL A 344 39.07 -27.94 9.71
CA VAL A 344 39.44 -26.94 10.73
C VAL A 344 39.65 -25.57 10.11
N GLU A 345 40.45 -25.45 9.03
CA GLU A 345 40.67 -24.17 8.33
C GLU A 345 39.37 -23.58 7.75
N ALA A 346 38.45 -24.43 7.30
CA ALA A 346 37.14 -24.00 6.82
C ALA A 346 36.24 -23.56 7.98
N TYR A 347 36.25 -24.29 9.08
CA TYR A 347 35.51 -23.97 10.30
C TYR A 347 35.98 -22.66 10.93
N GLU A 348 37.29 -22.40 11.01
CA GLU A 348 37.86 -21.13 11.50
C GLU A 348 37.43 -19.93 10.64
N LYS A 349 37.40 -20.09 9.31
CA LYS A 349 36.88 -19.07 8.40
C LYS A 349 35.39 -18.81 8.59
N LEU A 350 34.63 -19.81 9.03
CA LEU A 350 33.18 -19.77 9.21
C LEU A 350 32.75 -19.35 10.63
N LEU A 351 33.58 -19.56 11.66
CA LEU A 351 33.35 -19.21 13.06
C LEU A 351 33.13 -17.70 13.28
N VAL A 352 33.57 -16.86 12.34
CA VAL A 352 33.26 -15.42 12.29
C VAL A 352 31.75 -15.16 12.04
N HIS A 353 30.98 -16.18 11.66
CA HIS A 353 29.57 -16.09 11.31
C HIS A 353 28.68 -17.00 12.18
N ARG A 354 28.34 -16.50 13.36
CA ARG A 354 27.26 -16.91 14.31
C ARG A 354 26.63 -18.30 14.11
N LEU A 355 26.97 -19.23 15.02
CA LEU A 355 26.27 -20.49 15.29
C LEU A 355 24.73 -20.35 15.47
N GLU A 356 24.25 -19.17 15.91
CA GLU A 356 22.81 -18.87 16.04
C GLU A 356 22.02 -19.01 14.72
N LYS A 357 22.65 -18.79 13.55
CA LYS A 357 21.96 -18.88 12.25
C LYS A 357 21.65 -20.33 11.82
N ILE A 358 22.44 -21.29 12.28
CA ILE A 358 22.28 -22.72 11.94
C ILE A 358 21.00 -23.26 12.58
N LEU A 359 20.72 -22.85 13.83
CA LEU A 359 19.47 -23.16 14.51
C LEU A 359 18.26 -22.38 13.97
N ALA A 360 18.49 -21.27 13.26
CA ALA A 360 17.45 -20.37 12.75
C ALA A 360 16.97 -20.66 11.32
N ASN A 361 17.63 -21.54 10.56
CA ASN A 361 17.29 -21.82 9.16
C ASN A 361 17.01 -23.32 8.89
N PRO A 362 15.78 -23.81 9.18
CA PRO A 362 15.45 -25.23 9.23
C PRO A 362 15.20 -25.91 7.87
N LEU A 363 15.41 -25.23 6.73
CA LEU A 363 14.92 -25.69 5.43
C LEU A 363 15.86 -26.63 4.65
N THR A 364 17.12 -26.79 5.08
CA THR A 364 18.16 -27.39 4.23
C THR A 364 18.98 -28.52 4.89
N GLU A 365 18.72 -28.90 6.14
CA GLU A 365 19.56 -29.88 6.86
C GLU A 365 18.83 -31.20 7.15
N SER A 366 19.58 -32.31 7.10
CA SER A 366 19.08 -33.66 7.43
C SER A 366 18.70 -33.76 8.92
N SER A 367 17.55 -34.38 9.23
CA SER A 367 17.02 -34.52 10.61
C SER A 367 18.02 -35.08 11.62
N ILE A 368 18.82 -36.08 11.22
CA ILE A 368 19.85 -36.73 12.06
C ILE A 368 20.93 -35.74 12.49
N ASN A 369 21.33 -34.83 11.58
CA ASN A 369 22.36 -33.83 11.90
C ASN A 369 21.83 -32.84 12.95
N ARG A 370 20.58 -32.37 12.80
CA ARG A 370 19.93 -31.45 13.72
C ARG A 370 19.73 -32.04 15.11
N GLU A 371 19.32 -33.30 15.19
CA GLU A 371 19.21 -34.04 16.45
C GLU A 371 20.58 -34.22 17.10
N GLY A 372 21.61 -34.57 16.31
CA GLY A 372 22.97 -34.75 16.82
C GLY A 372 23.62 -33.44 17.29
N ILE A 373 23.43 -32.31 16.62
CA ILE A 373 23.93 -31.00 17.09
C ILE A 373 23.26 -30.63 18.42
N THR A 374 21.95 -30.85 18.52
CA THR A 374 21.18 -30.58 19.75
C THR A 374 21.68 -31.45 20.91
N TYR A 375 21.91 -32.73 20.65
CA TYR A 375 22.53 -33.67 21.60
C TYR A 375 23.90 -33.15 22.05
N VAL A 376 24.83 -32.94 21.11
CA VAL A 376 26.21 -32.49 21.37
C VAL A 376 26.27 -31.18 22.18
N LEU A 377 25.42 -30.20 21.85
CA LEU A 377 25.36 -28.93 22.58
C LEU A 377 24.80 -29.09 24.01
N SER A 378 23.81 -29.98 24.20
CA SER A 378 23.26 -30.25 25.53
C SER A 378 24.23 -30.99 26.45
N THR A 379 25.12 -31.82 25.91
CA THR A 379 26.08 -32.60 26.71
C THR A 379 27.36 -31.82 27.04
N MET A 380 27.72 -30.76 26.30
CA MET A 380 28.97 -30.01 26.54
C MET A 380 29.05 -29.42 27.96
N ASP A 381 27.96 -28.83 28.47
CA ASP A 381 27.92 -28.25 29.82
C ASP A 381 28.16 -29.28 30.93
N TRP A 382 27.80 -30.55 30.70
CA TRP A 382 28.06 -31.65 31.64
C TRP A 382 29.53 -31.99 31.73
N TYR A 383 30.22 -32.06 30.59
CA TYR A 383 31.66 -32.35 30.55
C TYR A 383 32.49 -31.21 31.13
N CYS A 384 32.08 -29.95 30.91
CA CYS A 384 32.72 -28.79 31.54
C CYS A 384 32.69 -28.92 33.08
N LYS A 385 31.53 -29.24 33.66
CA LYS A 385 31.37 -29.45 35.12
C LYS A 385 32.05 -30.71 35.64
N LEU A 386 32.12 -31.76 34.83
CA LEU A 386 32.84 -33.00 35.16
C LEU A 386 34.34 -32.75 35.33
N VAL A 387 34.94 -31.94 34.44
CA VAL A 387 36.37 -31.57 34.50
C VAL A 387 36.66 -30.70 35.72
N GLU A 388 35.76 -29.79 36.10
CA GLU A 388 35.87 -29.02 37.35
C GLU A 388 35.87 -29.91 38.59
N LEU A 389 35.00 -30.92 38.66
CA LEU A 389 34.94 -31.87 39.77
C LEU A 389 36.17 -32.81 39.86
N LEU A 390 36.89 -33.01 38.75
CA LEU A 390 38.12 -33.81 38.71
C LEU A 390 39.34 -33.07 39.29
N ILE A 391 39.27 -31.74 39.42
CA ILE A 391 40.35 -30.90 39.94
C ILE A 391 40.47 -31.01 41.48
N ASP A 392 39.37 -31.30 42.18
CA ASP A 392 39.29 -31.28 43.66
C ASP A 392 39.62 -32.62 44.36
N GLY A 393 39.96 -33.68 43.62
CA GLY A 393 40.26 -35.00 44.21
C GLY A 393 41.71 -35.13 44.71
N GLU A 394 41.92 -35.42 46.00
CA GLU A 394 43.23 -35.73 46.59
C GLU A 394 43.96 -36.92 45.94
N ASP A 395 45.29 -36.92 46.15
CA ASP A 395 46.45 -37.60 45.57
C ASP A 395 46.45 -39.13 45.29
N ARG A 396 45.30 -39.82 45.21
CA ARG A 396 45.27 -41.26 44.92
C ARG A 396 44.98 -41.56 43.44
N SER A 397 46.07 -41.90 42.74
CA SER A 397 46.16 -42.45 41.38
C SER A 397 46.22 -41.44 40.23
N LYS A 398 47.33 -40.69 40.19
CA LYS A 398 47.80 -39.91 39.02
C LYS A 398 47.67 -40.68 37.70
N LYS A 399 47.99 -41.99 37.70
CA LYS A 399 47.89 -42.87 36.52
C LYS A 399 46.45 -43.04 35.99
N LEU A 400 45.44 -42.98 36.87
CA LEU A 400 44.04 -43.09 36.47
C LEU A 400 43.49 -41.74 35.99
N ARG A 401 44.00 -40.63 36.55
CA ARG A 401 43.72 -39.26 36.09
C ARG A 401 44.28 -39.00 34.69
N ASP A 402 45.55 -39.36 34.46
CA ASP A 402 46.20 -39.24 33.14
C ASP A 402 45.46 -40.07 32.06
N GLU A 403 44.92 -41.23 32.42
CA GLU A 403 44.15 -42.07 31.50
C GLU A 403 42.74 -41.51 31.24
N LEU A 404 42.12 -40.88 32.24
CA LEU A 404 40.82 -40.23 32.08
C LEU A 404 40.93 -38.93 31.26
N GLU A 405 42.00 -38.15 31.45
CA GLU A 405 42.31 -36.97 30.64
C GLU A 405 42.40 -37.33 29.15
N LYS A 406 43.07 -38.43 28.79
CA LYS A 406 43.13 -38.92 27.40
C LYS A 406 41.76 -39.26 26.82
N GLN A 407 40.88 -39.90 27.58
CA GLN A 407 39.53 -40.24 27.12
C GLN A 407 38.66 -39.00 26.96
N ILE A 408 38.82 -38.00 27.84
CA ILE A 408 38.15 -36.70 27.74
C ILE A 408 38.65 -35.93 26.50
N VAL A 409 39.95 -35.96 26.20
CA VAL A 409 40.52 -35.37 24.97
C VAL A 409 39.94 -36.04 23.73
N GLU A 410 39.87 -37.37 23.67
CA GLU A 410 39.26 -38.09 22.53
C GLU A 410 37.77 -37.77 22.38
N LEU A 411 37.04 -37.64 23.49
CA LEU A 411 35.64 -37.22 23.45
C LEU A 411 35.50 -35.78 22.93
N TYR A 412 36.29 -34.82 23.43
CA TYR A 412 36.28 -33.45 22.92
C TYR A 412 36.63 -33.42 21.44
N ARG A 413 37.57 -34.27 21.00
CA ARG A 413 37.93 -34.44 19.59
C ARG A 413 36.73 -34.87 18.74
N ARG A 414 35.97 -35.86 19.19
CA ARG A 414 34.75 -36.35 18.49
C ARG A 414 33.63 -35.31 18.46
N LEU A 415 33.42 -34.60 19.57
CA LEU A 415 32.41 -33.53 19.67
C LEU A 415 32.73 -32.35 18.75
N LEU A 416 33.99 -31.88 18.77
CA LEU A 416 34.47 -30.80 17.91
C LEU A 416 34.39 -31.20 16.44
N LEU A 417 34.81 -32.41 16.08
CA LEU A 417 34.72 -32.89 14.71
C LEU A 417 33.28 -32.88 14.18
N TYR A 418 32.33 -33.37 14.99
CA TYR A 418 30.92 -33.38 14.64
C TYR A 418 30.38 -31.96 14.43
N GLN A 419 30.72 -31.01 15.32
CA GLN A 419 30.36 -29.60 15.20
C GLN A 419 30.97 -28.96 13.94
N MET A 420 32.25 -29.19 13.67
CA MET A 420 32.97 -28.61 12.54
C MET A 420 32.41 -29.10 11.20
N LYS A 421 32.17 -30.42 11.06
CA LYS A 421 31.53 -30.99 9.86
C LYS A 421 30.13 -30.44 9.65
N SER A 422 29.36 -30.26 10.74
CA SER A 422 28.01 -29.68 10.69
C SER A 422 28.01 -28.26 10.12
N VAL A 423 28.91 -27.40 10.63
CA VAL A 423 29.07 -26.02 10.14
C VAL A 423 29.59 -25.99 8.70
N TYR A 424 30.55 -26.85 8.36
CA TYR A 424 31.10 -26.94 7.00
C TYR A 424 30.02 -27.25 5.96
N ARG A 425 29.06 -28.13 6.28
CA ARG A 425 27.95 -28.48 5.38
C ARG A 425 26.99 -27.32 5.12
N TYR A 426 26.64 -26.54 6.14
CA TYR A 426 25.71 -25.40 6.03
C TYR A 426 26.15 -24.36 4.98
N TYR A 427 27.45 -24.17 4.82
CA TYR A 427 28.03 -23.18 3.90
C TYR A 427 28.46 -23.75 2.54
N ARG A 428 28.22 -25.04 2.28
CA ARG A 428 28.45 -25.66 0.97
C ARG A 428 27.32 -25.27 0.00
N SER A 429 27.61 -25.19 -1.30
CA SER A 429 26.59 -24.78 -2.29
C SER A 429 25.38 -25.72 -2.27
N GLN A 430 24.17 -25.16 -2.36
CA GLN A 430 22.90 -25.92 -2.29
C GLN A 430 22.83 -27.09 -3.28
N ILE A 431 23.49 -26.97 -4.44
CA ILE A 431 23.55 -28.02 -5.48
C ILE A 431 24.45 -29.20 -5.03
N LEU A 432 25.56 -28.94 -4.34
CA LEU A 432 26.45 -29.99 -3.83
C LEU A 432 25.88 -30.69 -2.60
N VAL A 433 25.09 -29.99 -1.78
CA VAL A 433 24.39 -30.58 -0.61
C VAL A 433 23.32 -31.57 -1.08
N LEU A 434 22.52 -31.18 -2.09
CA LEU A 434 21.49 -32.04 -2.70
C LEU A 434 22.09 -33.30 -3.32
N LEU A 435 23.24 -33.19 -3.99
CA LEU A 435 23.96 -34.35 -4.55
C LEU A 435 24.55 -35.24 -3.45
N GLY A 436 25.08 -34.68 -2.36
CA GLY A 436 25.63 -35.44 -1.24
C GLY A 436 24.59 -36.27 -0.49
N ASP A 437 23.37 -35.74 -0.34
CA ASP A 437 22.24 -36.43 0.31
C ASP A 437 21.69 -37.60 -0.51
N ILE A 438 21.73 -37.51 -1.84
CA ILE A 438 21.33 -38.61 -2.74
C ILE A 438 22.32 -39.78 -2.67
N PHE A 439 23.60 -39.50 -2.41
CA PHE A 439 24.68 -40.51 -2.40
C PHE A 439 25.16 -40.93 -0.99
N LYS A 440 24.53 -40.45 0.10
CA LYS A 440 24.95 -40.72 1.50
C LYS A 440 26.47 -40.53 1.72
N ILE A 441 27.02 -39.42 1.22
CA ILE A 441 28.49 -39.20 1.26
C ILE A 441 28.98 -38.91 2.70
N ASP A 442 28.13 -38.37 3.58
CA ASP A 442 28.47 -38.05 4.96
C ASP A 442 27.68 -38.95 5.95
N ASP A 443 28.35 -39.88 6.64
CA ASP A 443 27.74 -40.84 7.58
C ASP A 443 27.50 -40.23 8.97
N TRP A 444 26.48 -39.35 9.07
CA TRP A 444 26.11 -38.69 10.33
C TRP A 444 25.67 -39.66 11.43
N ALA A 445 25.09 -40.80 11.04
CA ALA A 445 24.67 -41.82 12.00
C ALA A 445 25.89 -42.50 12.64
N GLY A 446 26.91 -42.85 11.85
CA GLY A 446 28.18 -43.39 12.34
C GLY A 446 28.93 -42.41 13.25
N GLU A 447 29.02 -41.13 12.85
CA GLU A 447 29.70 -40.10 13.64
C GLU A 447 29.00 -39.83 14.99
N LEU A 448 27.67 -39.74 15.00
CA LEU A 448 26.90 -39.59 16.25
C LEU A 448 27.01 -40.83 17.15
N THR A 449 27.10 -42.02 16.55
CA THR A 449 27.33 -43.27 17.29
C THR A 449 28.72 -43.27 17.92
N GLY A 450 29.76 -42.81 17.20
CA GLY A 450 31.12 -42.68 17.74
C GLY A 450 31.23 -41.67 18.88
N VAL A 451 30.44 -40.58 18.87
CA VAL A 451 30.35 -39.65 20.01
C VAL A 451 29.75 -40.34 21.24
N LYS A 452 28.68 -41.12 21.07
CA LYS A 452 28.03 -41.87 22.16
C LYS A 452 28.93 -42.97 22.72
N GLU A 453 29.67 -43.68 21.87
CA GLU A 453 30.63 -44.69 22.30
C GLU A 453 31.77 -44.07 23.12
N ALA A 454 32.33 -42.93 22.70
CA ALA A 454 33.36 -42.22 23.47
C ALA A 454 32.84 -41.75 24.84
N GLU A 455 31.58 -41.30 24.90
CA GLU A 455 30.88 -40.96 26.15
C GLU A 455 30.73 -42.17 27.08
N ASP A 456 30.32 -43.33 26.54
CA ASP A 456 30.19 -44.57 27.31
C ASP A 456 31.54 -45.05 27.88
N HIS A 457 32.64 -44.85 27.17
CA HIS A 457 33.99 -45.15 27.67
C HIS A 457 34.39 -44.25 28.84
N VAL A 458 34.12 -42.94 28.76
CA VAL A 458 34.34 -41.99 29.85
C VAL A 458 33.49 -42.38 31.06
N ARG A 459 32.21 -42.70 30.85
CA ARG A 459 31.27 -43.09 31.92
C ARG A 459 31.66 -44.41 32.59
N ALA A 460 32.09 -45.41 31.82
CA ALA A 460 32.54 -46.71 32.34
C ALA A 460 33.82 -46.58 33.19
N LYS A 461 34.77 -45.72 32.79
CA LYS A 461 35.99 -45.42 33.56
C LYS A 461 35.70 -44.63 34.83
N LEU A 462 34.76 -43.68 34.79
CA LEU A 462 34.30 -42.96 35.98
C LEU A 462 33.65 -43.89 37.02
N GLY A 463 32.97 -44.95 36.58
CA GLY A 463 32.42 -45.97 37.47
C GLY A 463 33.46 -46.75 38.30
N GLN A 464 34.74 -46.74 37.88
CA GLN A 464 35.86 -47.33 38.63
C GLN A 464 36.40 -46.39 39.73
N TYR A 465 36.00 -45.11 39.71
CA TYR A 465 36.38 -44.10 40.69
C TYR A 465 35.44 -44.16 41.92
N GLN A 466 35.78 -45.00 42.91
CA GLN A 466 34.95 -45.24 44.11
C GLN A 466 35.00 -44.08 45.13
N SER A 467 34.40 -42.92 44.82
CA SER A 467 34.05 -41.91 45.83
C SER A 467 32.53 -41.72 45.87
N PRO A 468 31.82 -42.13 46.94
CA PRO A 468 30.36 -42.02 47.06
C PRO A 468 29.83 -40.60 46.86
N SER A 469 30.60 -39.58 47.27
CA SER A 469 30.23 -38.16 47.16
C SER A 469 30.22 -37.66 45.71
N ILE A 470 31.13 -38.14 44.86
CA ILE A 470 31.19 -37.73 43.45
C ILE A 470 30.06 -38.41 42.67
N CYS A 471 29.76 -39.67 42.99
CA CYS A 471 28.63 -40.40 42.40
C CYS A 471 27.27 -39.73 42.67
N ASP A 472 27.03 -39.23 43.87
CA ASP A 472 25.77 -38.52 44.20
C ASP A 472 25.67 -37.16 43.51
N SER A 473 26.77 -36.39 43.44
CA SER A 473 26.81 -35.13 42.67
C SER A 473 26.57 -35.37 41.17
N LEU A 474 27.13 -36.45 40.60
CA LEU A 474 26.93 -36.84 39.21
C LEU A 474 25.48 -37.27 38.91
N LYS A 475 24.84 -38.01 39.81
CA LYS A 475 23.41 -38.37 39.68
C LYS A 475 22.50 -37.15 39.73
N THR A 476 22.80 -36.19 40.62
CA THR A 476 22.05 -34.94 40.76
C THR A 476 22.18 -34.08 39.49
N LEU A 477 23.38 -33.99 38.92
CA LEU A 477 23.64 -33.32 37.64
C LEU A 477 22.98 -34.02 36.45
N ALA A 478 22.94 -35.35 36.42
CA ALA A 478 22.23 -36.11 35.38
C ALA A 478 20.70 -35.86 35.41
N GLY A 479 20.11 -35.69 36.59
CA GLY A 479 18.70 -35.31 36.73
C GLY A 479 18.40 -33.90 36.21
N VAL A 480 19.30 -32.93 36.44
CA VAL A 480 19.18 -31.57 35.90
C VAL A 480 19.29 -31.56 34.38
N MET A 481 20.16 -32.40 33.81
CA MET A 481 20.29 -32.53 32.35
C MET A 481 19.04 -33.06 31.68
N HIS A 482 18.42 -34.12 32.20
CA HIS A 482 17.19 -34.66 31.60
C HIS A 482 16.07 -33.61 31.55
N HIS A 483 15.97 -32.77 32.58
CA HIS A 483 15.03 -31.66 32.62
C HIS A 483 15.33 -30.56 31.58
N GLN A 484 16.61 -30.33 31.27
CA GLN A 484 17.06 -29.30 30.33
C GLN A 484 16.97 -29.77 28.86
N THR A 485 17.12 -31.08 28.60
CA THR A 485 16.87 -31.71 27.29
C THR A 485 15.37 -31.63 26.91
N ASP A 486 14.47 -31.81 27.86
CA ASP A 486 13.02 -31.65 27.63
C ASP A 486 12.65 -30.19 27.27
N GLN A 487 13.26 -29.20 27.93
CA GLN A 487 13.04 -27.77 27.63
C GLN A 487 13.56 -27.37 26.24
N THR A 488 14.66 -27.95 25.77
CA THR A 488 15.22 -27.67 24.44
C THR A 488 14.41 -28.35 23.32
N GLN A 489 13.81 -29.52 23.57
CA GLN A 489 12.83 -30.12 22.66
C GLN A 489 11.56 -29.26 22.55
N ASP A 490 11.05 -28.71 23.66
CA ASP A 490 9.89 -27.82 23.64
C ASP A 490 10.15 -26.54 22.83
N LEU A 491 11.34 -25.94 22.96
CA LEU A 491 11.74 -24.77 22.18
C LEU A 491 11.81 -25.08 20.68
N SER A 492 12.30 -26.26 20.31
CA SER A 492 12.34 -26.69 18.90
C SER A 492 10.93 -26.84 18.29
N SER A 493 9.96 -27.31 19.09
CA SER A 493 8.56 -27.43 18.68
C SER A 493 7.88 -26.06 18.53
N LEU A 494 8.25 -25.08 19.37
CA LEU A 494 7.77 -23.70 19.29
C LEU A 494 8.28 -22.99 18.04
N ILE A 495 9.57 -23.16 17.70
CA ILE A 495 10.17 -22.63 16.47
C ILE A 495 9.47 -23.24 15.24
N GLN A 496 9.17 -24.53 15.26
CA GLN A 496 8.44 -25.21 14.18
C GLN A 496 7.02 -24.66 14.00
N LYS A 497 6.29 -24.42 15.11
CA LYS A 497 4.95 -23.80 15.09
C LYS A 497 5.00 -22.36 14.57
N GLN A 498 6.01 -21.59 14.96
CA GLN A 498 6.17 -20.19 14.53
C GLN A 498 6.52 -20.10 13.04
N TYR A 499 7.26 -21.07 12.51
CA TYR A 499 7.55 -21.18 11.08
C TYR A 499 6.31 -21.51 10.24
N GLN A 500 5.50 -22.48 10.67
CA GLN A 500 4.21 -22.78 10.02
C GLN A 500 3.31 -21.54 10.00
N ALA A 501 3.22 -20.83 11.12
CA ALA A 501 2.47 -19.58 11.20
C ALA A 501 3.00 -18.46 10.29
N GLN A 502 4.29 -18.49 9.91
CA GLN A 502 4.87 -17.52 8.98
C GLN A 502 4.61 -17.91 7.52
N GLN A 503 4.72 -19.19 7.16
CA GLN A 503 4.32 -19.67 5.82
C GLN A 503 2.83 -19.42 5.54
N ASP A 504 1.98 -19.63 6.55
CA ASP A 504 0.54 -19.38 6.41
C ASP A 504 0.25 -17.89 6.19
N ARG A 505 1.02 -16.98 6.83
CA ARG A 505 0.92 -15.53 6.57
C ARG A 505 1.35 -15.14 5.17
N ASP A 506 2.44 -15.71 4.66
CA ASP A 506 2.93 -15.39 3.32
C ASP A 506 1.94 -15.88 2.24
N LYS A 507 1.39 -17.10 2.39
CA LYS A 507 0.31 -17.60 1.51
C LYS A 507 -0.95 -16.74 1.58
N HIS A 508 -1.32 -16.27 2.77
CA HIS A 508 -2.46 -15.36 2.94
C HIS A 508 -2.24 -14.03 2.21
N ARG A 509 -1.03 -13.47 2.27
CA ARG A 509 -0.68 -12.21 1.61
C ARG A 509 -0.74 -12.31 0.09
N ASP A 510 -0.21 -13.37 -0.50
CA ASP A 510 -0.26 -13.59 -1.95
C ASP A 510 -1.69 -13.83 -2.44
N ARG A 511 -2.51 -14.51 -1.63
CA ARG A 511 -3.95 -14.66 -1.89
C ARG A 511 -4.69 -13.33 -1.89
N GLU A 512 -4.42 -12.48 -0.92
CA GLU A 512 -5.06 -11.18 -0.81
C GLU A 512 -4.69 -10.26 -1.98
N ASN A 513 -3.40 -10.20 -2.35
CA ASN A 513 -2.94 -9.41 -3.50
C ASN A 513 -3.58 -9.87 -4.82
N CYS A 514 -3.64 -11.19 -5.05
CA CYS A 514 -4.25 -11.74 -6.27
C CYS A 514 -5.75 -11.44 -6.35
N LEU A 515 -6.48 -11.56 -5.23
CA LEU A 515 -7.90 -11.20 -5.19
C LEU A 515 -8.13 -9.69 -5.35
N ILE A 516 -7.24 -8.84 -4.85
CA ILE A 516 -7.28 -7.39 -5.06
C ILE A 516 -7.10 -7.06 -6.55
N ASP A 517 -6.14 -7.69 -7.22
CA ASP A 517 -5.91 -7.50 -8.66
C ASP A 517 -7.05 -8.08 -9.52
N PHE A 518 -7.70 -9.15 -9.07
CA PHE A 518 -8.85 -9.77 -9.73
C PHE A 518 -10.14 -8.97 -9.55
N ARG A 519 -10.31 -8.32 -8.39
CA ARG A 519 -11.52 -7.56 -8.05
C ARG A 519 -11.65 -6.33 -8.95
N GLN A 520 -12.88 -6.00 -9.32
CA GLN A 520 -13.21 -4.69 -9.88
C GLN A 520 -13.00 -3.54 -8.87
N LYS A 521 -13.10 -2.30 -9.36
CA LYS A 521 -13.25 -1.12 -8.49
C LYS A 521 -14.48 -1.18 -7.56
N VAL A 522 -15.45 -2.05 -7.84
CA VAL A 522 -16.74 -2.16 -7.14
C VAL A 522 -16.93 -3.59 -6.61
N ASP A 523 -17.44 -3.74 -5.37
CA ASP A 523 -17.79 -5.05 -4.77
C ASP A 523 -19.32 -5.28 -4.93
N PRO A 524 -19.77 -6.40 -5.54
CA PRO A 524 -21.20 -6.68 -5.70
C PRO A 524 -21.99 -6.70 -4.40
N HIS A 525 -21.37 -7.04 -3.27
CA HIS A 525 -22.06 -7.01 -1.96
C HIS A 525 -22.34 -5.58 -1.51
N HIS A 526 -21.38 -4.67 -1.66
CA HIS A 526 -21.61 -3.26 -1.35
C HIS A 526 -22.64 -2.62 -2.28
N GLU A 527 -22.75 -3.09 -3.53
CA GLU A 527 -23.81 -2.60 -4.43
C GLU A 527 -25.20 -3.04 -3.97
N LYS A 528 -25.37 -4.26 -3.44
CA LYS A 528 -26.64 -4.69 -2.83
C LYS A 528 -27.04 -3.75 -1.68
N ASP A 529 -26.12 -3.51 -0.74
CA ASP A 529 -26.36 -2.62 0.42
C ASP A 529 -26.70 -1.20 -0.05
N ARG A 530 -25.97 -0.69 -1.05
CA ARG A 530 -26.23 0.63 -1.64
C ARG A 530 -27.64 0.69 -2.27
N ILE A 531 -28.01 -0.31 -3.06
CA ILE A 531 -29.33 -0.37 -3.72
C ILE A 531 -30.46 -0.42 -2.69
N GLN A 532 -30.32 -1.24 -1.64
CA GLN A 532 -31.31 -1.33 -0.57
C GLN A 532 -31.45 0.02 0.16
N ASN A 533 -30.34 0.68 0.49
CA ASN A 533 -30.36 1.98 1.17
C ASN A 533 -30.94 3.10 0.30
N GLU A 534 -30.56 3.18 -0.98
CA GLU A 534 -31.08 4.20 -1.91
C GLU A 534 -32.57 4.06 -2.18
N LYS A 535 -33.12 2.84 -2.13
CA LYS A 535 -34.54 2.56 -2.36
C LYS A 535 -35.39 2.56 -1.08
N GLY A 536 -34.83 3.03 0.04
CA GLY A 536 -35.57 3.20 1.30
C GLY A 536 -35.75 1.91 2.10
N GLY A 537 -34.83 0.97 1.98
CA GLY A 537 -34.81 -0.31 2.70
C GLY A 537 -35.52 -1.45 1.97
N LEU A 538 -35.31 -2.68 2.45
CA LEU A 538 -35.97 -3.87 1.94
C LEU A 538 -37.15 -4.25 2.86
N LEU A 539 -38.33 -4.44 2.27
CA LEU A 539 -39.55 -4.78 3.00
C LEU A 539 -39.95 -6.23 2.69
N ARG A 540 -39.95 -7.09 3.71
CA ARG A 540 -40.24 -8.51 3.56
C ARG A 540 -41.62 -8.79 2.96
N ASP A 541 -42.63 -8.07 3.45
CA ASP A 541 -44.01 -8.24 3.00
C ASP A 541 -44.22 -7.86 1.52
N ALA A 542 -43.28 -7.11 0.91
CA ALA A 542 -43.36 -6.73 -0.50
C ALA A 542 -42.82 -7.81 -1.46
N TYR A 543 -42.04 -8.78 -0.98
CA TYR A 543 -41.45 -9.84 -1.82
C TYR A 543 -41.76 -11.27 -1.36
N SER A 544 -42.25 -11.48 -0.13
CA SER A 544 -42.47 -12.81 0.46
C SER A 544 -43.35 -13.72 -0.41
N TRP A 545 -44.33 -13.15 -1.11
CA TRP A 545 -45.23 -13.86 -2.03
C TRP A 545 -44.49 -14.66 -3.11
N VAL A 546 -43.27 -14.26 -3.49
CA VAL A 546 -42.47 -14.98 -4.50
C VAL A 546 -41.98 -16.32 -3.98
N LEU A 547 -41.68 -16.41 -2.69
CA LEU A 547 -41.17 -17.63 -2.06
C LEU A 547 -42.21 -18.75 -2.09
N ASP A 548 -43.50 -18.38 -2.04
CA ASP A 548 -44.64 -19.29 -2.11
C ASP A 548 -45.11 -19.56 -3.56
N HIS A 549 -44.58 -18.84 -4.55
CA HIS A 549 -45.01 -18.96 -5.94
C HIS A 549 -44.49 -20.26 -6.59
N ASP A 550 -45.35 -20.93 -7.36
CA ASP A 550 -45.05 -22.22 -8.01
C ASP A 550 -43.74 -22.21 -8.83
N SER A 551 -43.47 -21.14 -9.59
CA SER A 551 -42.24 -21.01 -10.37
C SER A 551 -40.97 -21.01 -9.50
N TYR A 552 -41.00 -20.36 -8.33
CA TYR A 552 -39.89 -20.39 -7.38
C TYR A 552 -39.79 -21.78 -6.75
N GLY A 553 -40.91 -22.37 -6.34
CA GLY A 553 -40.96 -23.74 -5.79
C GLY A 553 -40.38 -24.78 -6.74
N LYS A 554 -40.77 -24.75 -8.02
CA LYS A 554 -40.23 -25.63 -9.09
C LYS A 554 -38.73 -25.43 -9.25
N TRP A 555 -38.28 -24.19 -9.36
CA TRP A 555 -36.85 -23.89 -9.49
C TRP A 555 -36.04 -24.30 -8.27
N HIS A 556 -36.55 -24.07 -7.06
CA HIS A 556 -35.82 -24.34 -5.82
C HIS A 556 -35.75 -25.85 -5.53
N LYS A 557 -36.87 -26.57 -5.66
CA LYS A 557 -36.98 -27.99 -5.26
C LYS A 557 -36.60 -28.97 -6.37
N GLU A 558 -36.93 -28.67 -7.63
CA GLU A 558 -36.69 -29.61 -8.72
C GLU A 558 -35.26 -29.49 -9.26
N THR A 559 -34.66 -30.60 -9.67
CA THR A 559 -33.29 -30.64 -10.18
C THR A 559 -33.20 -30.31 -11.67
N HIS A 560 -34.31 -30.48 -12.41
CA HIS A 560 -34.44 -30.18 -13.84
C HIS A 560 -34.61 -28.69 -14.14
N HIS A 561 -35.28 -27.94 -13.25
CA HIS A 561 -35.41 -26.50 -13.36
C HIS A 561 -34.11 -25.83 -12.91
N LYS A 562 -33.36 -25.29 -13.87
CA LYS A 562 -32.03 -24.70 -13.66
C LYS A 562 -32.04 -23.18 -13.65
N ILE A 563 -33.00 -22.55 -14.32
CA ILE A 563 -33.07 -21.09 -14.45
C ILE A 563 -34.40 -20.61 -13.89
N LEU A 564 -34.38 -19.67 -12.95
CA LEU A 564 -35.54 -18.85 -12.60
C LEU A 564 -35.42 -17.51 -13.32
N TRP A 565 -36.33 -17.24 -14.25
CA TRP A 565 -36.37 -15.98 -14.97
C TRP A 565 -37.49 -15.10 -14.44
N ILE A 566 -37.10 -13.98 -13.81
CA ILE A 566 -38.02 -12.97 -13.27
C ILE A 566 -38.11 -11.82 -14.27
N LYS A 567 -39.26 -11.71 -14.94
CA LYS A 567 -39.47 -10.67 -15.94
C LYS A 567 -40.59 -9.73 -15.54
N GLY A 568 -40.47 -8.48 -15.95
CA GLY A 568 -41.52 -7.50 -15.75
C GLY A 568 -41.17 -6.12 -16.23
N ASP A 569 -42.18 -5.28 -16.33
CA ASP A 569 -42.03 -3.89 -16.73
C ASP A 569 -41.21 -3.03 -15.74
N PRO A 570 -40.69 -1.87 -16.19
CA PRO A 570 -39.95 -0.94 -15.32
C PRO A 570 -40.78 -0.49 -14.11
N GLY A 571 -40.15 -0.33 -12.96
CA GLY A 571 -40.81 0.19 -11.75
C GLY A 571 -41.65 -0.83 -10.96
N LYS A 572 -41.74 -2.09 -11.40
CA LYS A 572 -42.45 -3.19 -10.70
C LYS A 572 -41.67 -3.87 -9.56
N GLY A 573 -40.50 -3.35 -9.19
CA GLY A 573 -39.77 -3.81 -8.00
C GLY A 573 -38.83 -5.01 -8.17
N LYS A 574 -38.55 -5.48 -9.40
CA LYS A 574 -37.67 -6.63 -9.71
C LYS A 574 -36.38 -6.69 -8.89
N THR A 575 -35.60 -5.61 -8.87
CA THR A 575 -34.33 -5.56 -8.12
C THR A 575 -34.53 -5.74 -6.61
N MET A 576 -35.56 -5.13 -6.03
CA MET A 576 -35.84 -5.28 -4.59
C MET A 576 -36.33 -6.70 -4.27
N LEU A 577 -37.09 -7.28 -5.18
CA LEU A 577 -37.53 -8.68 -5.10
C LEU A 577 -36.32 -9.63 -5.15
N ILE A 578 -35.36 -9.40 -6.05
CA ILE A 578 -34.09 -10.16 -6.10
C ILE A 578 -33.29 -9.98 -4.81
N CYS A 579 -33.19 -8.76 -4.26
CA CYS A 579 -32.54 -8.54 -2.96
C CYS A 579 -33.19 -9.36 -1.84
N GLY A 580 -34.52 -9.47 -1.83
CA GLY A 580 -35.26 -10.30 -0.87
C GLY A 580 -35.00 -11.79 -1.05
N ILE A 581 -34.98 -12.28 -2.28
CA ILE A 581 -34.59 -13.68 -2.56
C ILE A 581 -33.16 -13.95 -2.09
N ILE A 582 -32.22 -13.01 -2.32
CA ILE A 582 -30.84 -13.14 -1.85
C ILE A 582 -30.81 -13.22 -0.32
N ASP A 583 -31.49 -12.31 0.40
CA ASP A 583 -31.50 -12.32 1.87
C ASP A 583 -32.01 -13.65 2.44
N GLU A 584 -33.10 -14.20 1.89
CA GLU A 584 -33.64 -15.50 2.32
C GLU A 584 -32.68 -16.65 1.99
N LEU A 585 -32.06 -16.66 0.81
CA LEU A 585 -31.08 -17.69 0.44
C LEU A 585 -29.77 -17.60 1.26
N GLU A 586 -29.38 -16.40 1.70
CA GLU A 586 -28.20 -16.19 2.56
C GLU A 586 -28.42 -16.65 4.00
N THR A 587 -29.68 -16.77 4.47
CA THR A 587 -29.96 -17.31 5.80
C THR A 587 -29.58 -18.78 5.94
N ASP A 588 -29.56 -19.53 4.84
CA ASP A 588 -29.16 -20.93 4.82
C ASP A 588 -27.67 -21.08 4.43
N PRO A 589 -26.78 -21.43 5.37
CA PRO A 589 -25.34 -21.54 5.13
C PRO A 589 -24.97 -22.72 4.22
N THR A 590 -25.91 -23.61 3.89
CA THR A 590 -25.68 -24.74 2.98
C THR A 590 -25.67 -24.33 1.51
N HIS A 591 -26.23 -23.16 1.18
CA HIS A 591 -26.24 -22.65 -0.19
C HIS A 591 -24.93 -21.93 -0.54
N THR A 592 -24.32 -22.37 -1.65
CA THR A 592 -23.21 -21.66 -2.28
C THR A 592 -23.76 -20.56 -3.17
N LEU A 593 -23.84 -19.33 -2.68
CA LEU A 593 -24.47 -18.21 -3.38
C LEU A 593 -23.47 -17.15 -3.86
N SER A 594 -23.65 -16.66 -5.09
CA SER A 594 -23.01 -15.45 -5.61
C SER A 594 -23.96 -14.66 -6.51
N TYR A 595 -23.85 -13.34 -6.48
CA TYR A 595 -24.79 -12.45 -7.17
C TYR A 595 -24.12 -11.21 -7.77
N PHE A 596 -24.72 -10.66 -8.82
CA PHE A 596 -24.27 -9.45 -9.49
C PHE A 596 -25.46 -8.58 -9.94
N PHE A 597 -25.32 -7.27 -9.81
CA PHE A 597 -26.34 -6.29 -10.20
C PHE A 597 -25.86 -5.50 -11.42
N CYS A 598 -26.48 -5.71 -12.57
CA CYS A 598 -26.18 -4.92 -13.76
C CYS A 598 -26.73 -3.49 -13.60
N GLN A 599 -25.96 -2.51 -14.07
CA GLN A 599 -26.39 -1.11 -14.09
C GLN A 599 -25.94 -0.43 -15.38
N ALA A 600 -26.89 -0.08 -16.25
CA ALA A 600 -26.59 0.45 -17.59
C ALA A 600 -25.76 1.75 -17.53
N THR A 601 -25.96 2.53 -16.47
CA THR A 601 -25.29 3.82 -16.23
C THR A 601 -23.85 3.70 -15.74
N LYS A 602 -23.41 2.52 -15.25
CA LYS A 602 -22.06 2.30 -14.74
C LYS A 602 -21.30 1.35 -15.67
N THR A 603 -20.21 1.84 -16.25
CA THR A 603 -19.36 1.08 -17.18
C THR A 603 -18.72 -0.18 -16.58
N THR A 604 -18.56 -0.24 -15.25
CA THR A 604 -18.06 -1.43 -14.55
C THR A 604 -19.13 -2.49 -14.27
N LEU A 605 -20.41 -2.15 -14.45
CA LEU A 605 -21.56 -3.02 -14.15
C LEU A 605 -22.45 -3.27 -15.38
N ASN A 606 -22.03 -2.87 -16.58
CA ASN A 606 -22.82 -3.02 -17.81
C ASN A 606 -22.14 -3.90 -18.87
N ASN A 607 -21.09 -4.65 -18.51
CA ASN A 607 -20.35 -5.53 -19.40
C ASN A 607 -20.41 -6.98 -18.93
N ALA A 608 -20.59 -7.92 -19.86
CA ALA A 608 -20.64 -9.36 -19.61
C ALA A 608 -19.40 -9.92 -18.86
N THR A 609 -18.20 -9.46 -19.22
CA THR A 609 -16.94 -9.88 -18.57
C THR A 609 -16.95 -9.49 -17.10
N ASP A 610 -17.50 -8.33 -16.81
CA ASP A 610 -17.61 -7.79 -15.47
C ASP A 610 -18.65 -8.54 -14.62
N VAL A 611 -19.76 -8.96 -15.23
CA VAL A 611 -20.74 -9.85 -14.57
C VAL A 611 -20.08 -11.15 -14.12
N LEU A 612 -19.39 -11.86 -15.02
CA LEU A 612 -18.71 -13.12 -14.67
C LEU A 612 -17.61 -12.90 -13.63
N ARG A 613 -16.78 -11.86 -13.80
CA ARG A 613 -15.72 -11.52 -12.85
C ARG A 613 -16.30 -11.26 -11.46
N GLY A 614 -17.40 -10.50 -11.36
CA GLY A 614 -18.09 -10.23 -10.11
C GLY A 614 -18.64 -11.49 -9.44
N LEU A 615 -19.27 -12.37 -10.21
CA LEU A 615 -19.76 -13.66 -9.70
C LEU A 615 -18.63 -14.55 -9.18
N ILE A 616 -17.53 -14.67 -9.93
CA ILE A 616 -16.34 -15.43 -9.52
C ILE A 616 -15.72 -14.84 -8.25
N TYR A 617 -15.61 -13.52 -8.18
CA TYR A 617 -15.07 -12.84 -7.00
C TYR A 617 -15.94 -13.09 -5.76
N GLY A 618 -17.27 -13.02 -5.90
CA GLY A 618 -18.21 -13.35 -4.82
C GLY A 618 -18.01 -14.77 -4.29
N LEU A 619 -17.84 -15.75 -5.19
CA LEU A 619 -17.52 -17.13 -4.81
C LEU A 619 -16.14 -17.23 -4.14
N ALA A 620 -15.10 -16.58 -4.67
CA ALA A 620 -13.74 -16.66 -4.14
C ALA A 620 -13.55 -16.00 -2.77
N LYS A 621 -14.35 -14.95 -2.49
CA LYS A 621 -14.37 -14.26 -1.20
C LYS A 621 -14.95 -15.16 -0.11
N ARG A 622 -16.05 -15.87 -0.40
CA ARG A 622 -16.76 -16.73 0.56
C ARG A 622 -16.14 -18.13 0.65
N TYR A 623 -15.64 -18.69 -0.46
CA TYR A 623 -15.11 -20.05 -0.54
C TYR A 623 -13.62 -20.04 -0.92
N SER A 624 -12.77 -20.31 0.07
CA SER A 624 -11.31 -20.25 -0.09
C SER A 624 -10.74 -21.22 -1.12
N GLN A 625 -11.44 -22.31 -1.42
CA GLN A 625 -10.98 -23.32 -2.38
C GLN A 625 -11.10 -22.86 -3.84
N VAL A 626 -12.02 -21.92 -4.12
CA VAL A 626 -12.21 -21.31 -5.46
C VAL A 626 -10.98 -20.51 -5.89
N TYR A 627 -10.23 -19.98 -4.92
CA TYR A 627 -9.02 -19.20 -5.16
C TYR A 627 -8.02 -19.90 -6.07
N ARG A 628 -7.91 -21.24 -5.96
CA ARG A 628 -6.95 -22.02 -6.77
C ARG A 628 -7.18 -21.84 -8.27
N HIS A 629 -8.44 -21.88 -8.70
CA HIS A 629 -8.83 -21.71 -10.11
C HIS A 629 -8.49 -20.31 -10.65
N ILE A 630 -8.51 -19.29 -9.79
CA ILE A 630 -8.13 -17.91 -10.14
C ILE A 630 -6.60 -17.78 -10.17
N TYR A 631 -5.93 -18.30 -9.14
CA TYR A 631 -4.49 -18.15 -8.96
C TYR A 631 -3.69 -18.84 -10.07
N ASP A 632 -4.13 -20.02 -10.53
CA ASP A 632 -3.48 -20.73 -11.63
C ASP A 632 -3.45 -19.84 -12.90
N LYS A 633 -4.56 -19.15 -13.21
CA LYS A 633 -4.62 -18.20 -14.33
C LYS A 633 -3.82 -16.91 -14.07
N TYR A 634 -3.81 -16.42 -12.83
CA TYR A 634 -3.03 -15.25 -12.44
C TYR A 634 -1.53 -15.49 -12.64
N LYS A 635 -1.04 -16.67 -12.24
CA LYS A 635 0.36 -17.06 -12.38
C LYS A 635 0.75 -17.25 -13.84
N ASP A 636 -0.07 -17.95 -14.62
CA ASP A 636 0.20 -18.22 -16.03
C ASP A 636 0.17 -16.96 -16.91
N GLY A 637 -0.70 -16.00 -16.57
CA GLY A 637 -0.89 -14.77 -17.35
C GLY A 637 -0.05 -13.56 -16.90
N GLY A 638 0.93 -13.75 -16.02
CA GLY A 638 1.85 -12.68 -15.60
C GLY A 638 1.24 -11.65 -14.64
N GLY A 639 0.31 -12.08 -13.78
CA GLY A 639 -0.32 -11.25 -12.76
C GLY A 639 -1.58 -10.54 -13.26
N LYS A 640 -1.74 -9.25 -12.93
CA LYS A 640 -2.94 -8.46 -13.24
C LYS A 640 -3.31 -8.44 -14.73
N ALA A 641 -2.31 -8.45 -15.62
CA ALA A 641 -2.51 -8.45 -17.07
C ALA A 641 -3.31 -9.67 -17.56
N ALA A 642 -3.30 -10.78 -16.81
CA ALA A 642 -4.08 -11.98 -17.11
C ALA A 642 -5.60 -11.71 -17.16
N PHE A 643 -6.06 -10.68 -16.46
CA PHE A 643 -7.48 -10.36 -16.30
C PHE A 643 -7.92 -9.15 -17.12
N GLU A 644 -7.04 -8.50 -17.87
CA GLU A 644 -7.33 -7.25 -18.60
C GLU A 644 -7.22 -7.45 -20.13
N GLY A 645 -7.94 -6.61 -20.90
CA GLY A 645 -7.93 -6.63 -22.37
C GLY A 645 -8.95 -7.57 -23.01
N ASP A 646 -8.83 -7.77 -24.33
CA ASP A 646 -9.83 -8.45 -25.16
C ASP A 646 -9.97 -9.95 -24.85
N SER A 647 -8.93 -10.57 -24.30
CA SER A 647 -8.93 -11.99 -23.89
C SER A 647 -9.61 -12.23 -22.53
N ALA A 648 -9.93 -11.16 -21.78
CA ALA A 648 -10.46 -11.28 -20.42
C ALA A 648 -11.76 -12.09 -20.36
N TRP A 649 -12.65 -11.95 -21.35
CA TRP A 649 -13.87 -12.77 -21.45
C TRP A 649 -13.55 -14.27 -21.48
N GLY A 650 -12.58 -14.68 -22.32
CA GLY A 650 -12.16 -16.07 -22.44
C GLY A 650 -11.56 -16.62 -21.14
N VAL A 651 -10.77 -15.79 -20.45
CA VAL A 651 -10.20 -16.14 -19.14
C VAL A 651 -11.30 -16.30 -18.08
N MET A 652 -12.26 -15.38 -18.01
CA MET A 652 -13.38 -15.46 -17.06
C MET A 652 -14.24 -16.71 -17.31
N CYS A 653 -14.57 -17.01 -18.57
CA CYS A 653 -15.26 -18.25 -18.93
C CYS A 653 -14.47 -19.49 -18.52
N GLY A 654 -13.15 -19.50 -18.74
CA GLY A 654 -12.28 -20.60 -18.33
C GLY A 654 -12.26 -20.83 -16.82
N ILE A 655 -12.16 -19.75 -16.03
CA ILE A 655 -12.20 -19.82 -14.56
C ILE A 655 -13.58 -20.28 -14.08
N MET A 656 -14.66 -19.68 -14.58
CA MET A 656 -16.01 -20.08 -14.19
C MET A 656 -16.29 -21.54 -14.55
N ASN A 657 -15.87 -22.02 -15.72
CA ASN A 657 -16.02 -23.42 -16.10
C ASN A 657 -15.28 -24.37 -15.15
N ALA A 658 -14.07 -24.01 -14.72
CA ALA A 658 -13.32 -24.80 -13.75
C ALA A 658 -14.02 -24.84 -12.39
N ILE A 659 -14.57 -23.71 -11.94
CA ILE A 659 -15.35 -23.62 -10.70
C ILE A 659 -16.63 -24.46 -10.78
N LEU A 660 -17.39 -24.35 -11.86
CA LEU A 660 -18.64 -25.09 -12.06
C LEU A 660 -18.44 -26.61 -12.23
N GLY A 661 -17.25 -27.02 -12.68
CA GLY A 661 -16.87 -28.44 -12.77
C GLY A 661 -16.30 -29.01 -11.47
N ASP A 662 -16.05 -28.18 -10.46
CA ASP A 662 -15.52 -28.60 -9.17
C ASP A 662 -16.62 -29.27 -8.33
N PRO A 663 -16.44 -30.51 -7.84
CA PRO A 663 -17.44 -31.20 -7.00
C PRO A 663 -17.84 -30.41 -5.75
N ILE A 664 -16.98 -29.53 -5.25
CA ILE A 664 -17.24 -28.68 -4.07
C ILE A 664 -18.30 -27.61 -4.37
N MET A 665 -18.47 -27.24 -5.64
CA MET A 665 -19.43 -26.22 -6.11
C MET A 665 -20.73 -26.84 -6.61
N ASN A 666 -20.98 -28.11 -6.27
CA ASN A 666 -22.21 -28.80 -6.67
C ASN A 666 -23.44 -28.10 -6.06
N GLY A 667 -24.34 -27.62 -6.91
CA GLY A 667 -25.54 -26.89 -6.48
C GLY A 667 -25.34 -25.40 -6.23
N VAL A 668 -24.26 -24.78 -6.74
CA VAL A 668 -24.05 -23.32 -6.65
C VAL A 668 -25.23 -22.53 -7.25
N LEU A 669 -25.65 -21.48 -6.53
CA LEU A 669 -26.69 -20.53 -6.90
C LEU A 669 -26.03 -19.24 -7.42
N LEU A 670 -26.35 -18.88 -8.65
CA LEU A 670 -25.80 -17.69 -9.32
C LEU A 670 -26.93 -16.74 -9.71
N ILE A 671 -26.85 -15.48 -9.28
CA ILE A 671 -27.91 -14.50 -9.49
C ILE A 671 -27.40 -13.31 -10.31
N VAL A 672 -28.11 -12.94 -11.37
CA VAL A 672 -27.84 -11.76 -12.18
C VAL A 672 -29.10 -10.89 -12.26
N ASP A 673 -29.08 -9.75 -11.58
CA ASP A 673 -30.17 -8.76 -11.67
C ASP A 673 -29.99 -7.84 -12.88
N ALA A 674 -31.11 -7.46 -13.48
CA ALA A 674 -31.23 -6.50 -14.58
C ALA A 674 -30.35 -6.86 -15.79
N LEU A 675 -30.43 -8.10 -16.27
CA LEU A 675 -29.60 -8.57 -17.40
C LEU A 675 -29.78 -7.73 -18.67
N ASP A 676 -30.92 -7.09 -18.86
CA ASP A 676 -31.14 -6.12 -19.96
C ASP A 676 -30.23 -4.89 -19.88
N GLU A 677 -29.75 -4.54 -18.68
CA GLU A 677 -28.80 -3.44 -18.44
C GLU A 677 -27.33 -3.82 -18.70
N CYS A 678 -27.04 -5.08 -19.04
CA CYS A 678 -25.77 -5.47 -19.64
C CYS A 678 -25.74 -5.00 -21.10
N VAL A 679 -25.05 -3.90 -21.37
CA VAL A 679 -24.97 -3.28 -22.71
C VAL A 679 -23.93 -3.97 -23.58
N GLU A 680 -22.75 -4.28 -23.02
CA GLU A 680 -21.65 -4.88 -23.78
C GLU A 680 -21.58 -6.40 -23.57
N GLY A 681 -21.63 -7.17 -24.65
CA GLY A 681 -21.44 -8.63 -24.60
C GLY A 681 -22.62 -9.44 -24.06
N ARG A 682 -23.81 -8.85 -23.89
CA ARG A 682 -25.01 -9.52 -23.36
C ARG A 682 -25.33 -10.86 -24.02
N GLN A 683 -25.27 -10.91 -25.35
CA GLN A 683 -25.56 -12.14 -26.09
C GLN A 683 -24.57 -13.25 -25.71
N LYS A 684 -23.27 -12.93 -25.57
CA LYS A 684 -22.25 -13.89 -25.11
C LYS A 684 -22.53 -14.40 -23.69
N LEU A 685 -23.00 -13.52 -22.80
CA LEU A 685 -23.38 -13.88 -21.44
C LEU A 685 -24.63 -14.77 -21.41
N LEU A 686 -25.66 -14.44 -22.20
CA LEU A 686 -26.86 -15.26 -22.35
C LEU A 686 -26.51 -16.66 -22.86
N ASP A 687 -25.69 -16.75 -23.90
CA ASP A 687 -25.25 -18.02 -24.47
C ASP A 687 -24.46 -18.84 -23.43
N PHE A 688 -23.57 -18.21 -22.67
CA PHE A 688 -22.83 -18.86 -21.58
C PHE A 688 -23.76 -19.40 -20.48
N ILE A 689 -24.69 -18.59 -19.96
CA ILE A 689 -25.67 -19.01 -18.94
C ILE A 689 -26.49 -20.19 -19.46
N CYS A 690 -26.93 -20.09 -20.72
CA CYS A 690 -27.72 -21.11 -21.38
C CYS A 690 -26.96 -22.44 -21.51
N GLU A 691 -25.72 -22.41 -21.99
CA GLU A 691 -24.88 -23.59 -22.12
C GLU A 691 -24.54 -24.22 -20.76
N ARG A 692 -24.15 -23.43 -19.77
CA ARG A 692 -23.78 -23.96 -18.46
C ARG A 692 -24.96 -24.49 -17.66
N SER A 693 -26.17 -24.00 -17.93
CA SER A 693 -27.42 -24.56 -17.38
C SER A 693 -27.77 -25.94 -17.95
N LYS A 694 -27.14 -26.37 -19.06
CA LYS A 694 -27.32 -27.73 -19.62
C LYS A 694 -26.48 -28.77 -18.89
N ASP A 695 -25.21 -28.43 -18.64
CA ASP A 695 -24.17 -29.39 -18.25
C ASP A 695 -23.80 -29.35 -16.76
N SER A 696 -24.03 -28.23 -16.07
CA SER A 696 -23.62 -28.05 -14.68
C SER A 696 -24.77 -28.28 -13.68
N HIS A 697 -24.40 -28.54 -12.43
CA HIS A 697 -25.35 -28.59 -11.32
C HIS A 697 -25.77 -27.20 -10.80
N ALA A 698 -25.22 -26.12 -11.36
CA ALA A 698 -25.55 -24.76 -10.95
C ALA A 698 -27.01 -24.40 -11.25
N LYS A 699 -27.61 -23.59 -10.38
CA LYS A 699 -28.90 -22.95 -10.61
C LYS A 699 -28.70 -21.46 -10.78
N TRP A 700 -29.44 -20.87 -11.71
CA TRP A 700 -29.38 -19.47 -12.06
C TRP A 700 -30.68 -18.76 -11.71
N VAL A 701 -30.58 -17.53 -11.23
CA VAL A 701 -31.69 -16.59 -11.16
C VAL A 701 -31.31 -15.38 -12.02
N VAL A 702 -32.17 -15.03 -12.96
CA VAL A 702 -31.95 -13.90 -13.86
C VAL A 702 -33.17 -13.00 -13.79
N SER A 703 -32.97 -11.70 -13.59
CA SER A 703 -34.04 -10.72 -13.76
C SER A 703 -33.80 -9.90 -15.03
N SER A 704 -34.88 -9.55 -15.73
CA SER A 704 -34.81 -8.64 -16.87
C SER A 704 -36.14 -7.96 -17.17
N ARG A 705 -36.14 -7.00 -18.09
CA ARG A 705 -37.35 -6.55 -18.79
C ARG A 705 -37.84 -7.58 -19.82
N ASN A 706 -39.03 -7.34 -20.36
CA ASN A 706 -39.69 -8.15 -21.39
C ASN A 706 -39.08 -7.97 -22.78
N TRP A 707 -37.77 -8.20 -22.92
CA TRP A 707 -37.08 -8.04 -24.20
C TRP A 707 -37.19 -9.33 -25.03
N PRO A 708 -37.67 -9.26 -26.29
CA PRO A 708 -37.85 -10.45 -27.14
C PRO A 708 -36.56 -11.26 -27.36
N GLU A 709 -35.40 -10.59 -27.41
CA GLU A 709 -34.09 -11.23 -27.56
C GLU A 709 -33.75 -12.15 -26.38
N ILE A 710 -33.96 -11.66 -25.15
CA ILE A 710 -33.72 -12.41 -23.91
C ILE A 710 -34.71 -13.57 -23.82
N GLU A 711 -35.99 -13.30 -24.09
CA GLU A 711 -37.05 -14.30 -24.09
C GLU A 711 -36.77 -15.44 -25.08
N THR A 712 -36.38 -15.09 -26.32
CA THR A 712 -36.05 -16.06 -27.35
C THR A 712 -34.92 -16.98 -26.91
N ASN A 713 -33.86 -16.45 -26.31
CA ASN A 713 -32.71 -17.24 -25.86
C ASN A 713 -33.07 -18.15 -24.68
N LEU A 714 -33.75 -17.63 -23.66
CA LEU A 714 -34.12 -18.42 -22.48
C LEU A 714 -35.16 -19.51 -22.81
N LYS A 715 -36.02 -19.27 -23.80
CA LYS A 715 -36.98 -20.26 -24.32
C LYS A 715 -36.33 -21.35 -25.18
N ARG A 716 -35.10 -21.16 -25.70
CA ARG A 716 -34.35 -22.24 -26.39
C ARG A 716 -34.01 -23.41 -25.46
N ILE A 717 -34.07 -23.23 -24.15
CA ILE A 717 -33.86 -24.30 -23.14
C ILE A 717 -35.19 -24.69 -22.52
N THR A 718 -36.11 -25.11 -23.40
CA THR A 718 -37.47 -25.52 -23.04
C THR A 718 -37.45 -26.63 -21.98
N GLY A 719 -38.24 -26.45 -20.91
CA GLY A 719 -38.39 -27.41 -19.82
C GLY A 719 -37.38 -27.30 -18.66
N ARG A 720 -36.41 -26.36 -18.72
CA ARG A 720 -35.48 -26.09 -17.59
C ARG A 720 -35.60 -24.68 -17.00
N THR A 721 -36.38 -23.81 -17.63
CA THR A 721 -36.61 -22.44 -17.19
C THR A 721 -37.96 -22.34 -16.49
N SER A 722 -37.97 -21.88 -15.25
CA SER A 722 -39.16 -21.43 -14.54
C SER A 722 -39.36 -19.94 -14.81
N GLU A 723 -40.45 -19.59 -15.47
CA GLU A 723 -40.79 -18.19 -15.75
C GLU A 723 -41.65 -17.62 -14.63
N LEU A 724 -41.28 -16.44 -14.13
CA LEU A 724 -42.08 -15.64 -13.21
C LEU A 724 -42.29 -14.28 -13.85
N SER A 725 -43.45 -14.09 -14.49
CA SER A 725 -43.85 -12.79 -15.01
C SER A 725 -44.55 -12.00 -13.92
N LEU A 726 -44.08 -10.78 -13.70
CA LEU A 726 -44.72 -9.84 -12.80
C LEU A 726 -46.08 -9.37 -13.37
N GLU A 727 -46.25 -9.20 -14.68
CA GLU A 727 -47.55 -8.80 -15.24
C GLU A 727 -48.64 -9.86 -15.04
N LEU A 728 -48.30 -11.14 -15.15
CA LEU A 728 -49.26 -12.24 -14.99
C LEU A 728 -49.68 -12.46 -13.52
N ASN A 729 -49.00 -11.81 -12.58
CA ASN A 729 -49.26 -11.87 -11.15
C ASN A 729 -49.68 -10.49 -10.62
N SER A 730 -50.47 -9.74 -11.39
CA SER A 730 -50.88 -8.37 -11.07
C SER A 730 -51.52 -8.24 -9.69
N ASP A 731 -52.34 -9.21 -9.26
CA ASP A 731 -53.04 -9.17 -7.98
C ASP A 731 -52.06 -9.26 -6.79
N LEU A 732 -51.07 -10.15 -6.87
CA LEU A 732 -50.02 -10.30 -5.84
C LEU A 732 -49.12 -9.06 -5.77
N ILE A 733 -48.87 -8.42 -6.91
CA ILE A 733 -48.11 -7.16 -6.95
C ILE A 733 -48.93 -6.01 -6.39
N ALA A 734 -50.23 -5.95 -6.70
CA ALA A 734 -51.12 -4.97 -6.11
C ALA A 734 -51.12 -5.08 -4.58
N ASP A 735 -51.18 -6.30 -4.03
CA ASP A 735 -51.01 -6.55 -2.60
C ASP A 735 -49.68 -6.03 -2.04
N ALA A 736 -48.58 -6.36 -2.70
CA ALA A 736 -47.25 -5.89 -2.29
C ALA A 736 -47.12 -4.35 -2.36
N VAL A 737 -47.70 -3.72 -3.38
CA VAL A 737 -47.73 -2.25 -3.51
C VAL A 737 -48.60 -1.61 -2.45
N ARG A 738 -49.76 -2.18 -2.12
CA ARG A 738 -50.60 -1.73 -1.00
C ARG A 738 -49.83 -1.75 0.31
N MET A 739 -49.05 -2.80 0.55
CA MET A 739 -48.24 -2.87 1.75
C MET A 739 -47.10 -1.84 1.78
N TYR A 740 -46.44 -1.64 0.65
CA TYR A 740 -45.44 -0.59 0.48
C TYR A 740 -46.03 0.81 0.71
N ILE A 741 -47.25 1.09 0.21
CA ILE A 741 -47.96 2.35 0.42
C ILE A 741 -48.19 2.60 1.90
N ARG A 742 -48.70 1.62 2.65
CA ARG A 742 -48.95 1.78 4.10
C ARG A 742 -47.69 2.19 4.84
N ILE A 743 -46.60 1.47 4.62
CA ILE A 743 -45.30 1.77 5.25
C ILE A 743 -44.81 3.17 4.87
N LYS A 744 -44.95 3.58 3.61
CA LYS A 744 -44.53 4.93 3.19
C LYS A 744 -45.41 6.04 3.73
N VAL A 745 -46.70 5.79 3.96
CA VAL A 745 -47.62 6.72 4.62
C VAL A 745 -47.30 6.82 6.12
N ASP A 746 -46.94 5.71 6.77
CA ASP A 746 -46.47 5.71 8.16
C ASP A 746 -45.14 6.46 8.30
N GLU A 747 -44.21 6.34 7.35
CA GLU A 747 -42.98 7.16 7.33
C GLU A 747 -43.29 8.66 7.13
N LEU A 748 -44.32 9.00 6.36
CA LEU A 748 -44.77 10.40 6.18
C LEU A 748 -45.40 10.96 7.46
N ALA A 749 -46.08 10.11 8.22
CA ALA A 749 -46.75 10.45 9.46
C ALA A 749 -45.81 10.97 10.56
N GLU A 750 -44.49 10.80 10.44
CA GLU A 750 -43.53 11.35 11.41
C GLU A 750 -43.24 12.85 11.23
N LYS A 751 -43.77 13.49 10.17
CA LYS A 751 -43.55 14.90 9.85
C LYS A 751 -44.85 15.69 9.76
N SER A 752 -44.83 16.95 10.21
CA SER A 752 -45.90 17.90 9.94
C SER A 752 -46.03 18.16 8.42
N PRO A 753 -47.24 18.27 7.83
CA PRO A 753 -48.57 18.34 8.47
C PRO A 753 -49.27 16.98 8.70
N TYR A 754 -48.55 15.86 8.63
CA TYR A 754 -49.13 14.52 8.72
C TYR A 754 -49.15 13.95 10.14
N ASP A 755 -48.45 14.54 11.11
CA ASP A 755 -48.17 14.06 12.48
C ASP A 755 -49.38 13.83 13.38
N ASP A 756 -50.46 14.62 13.23
CA ASP A 756 -51.68 14.47 14.02
C ASP A 756 -52.98 14.39 13.18
N ASP A 757 -52.87 14.31 11.85
CA ASP A 757 -54.02 14.37 10.94
C ASP A 757 -54.34 13.00 10.30
N LEU A 758 -55.09 12.17 11.04
CA LEU A 758 -55.48 10.83 10.60
C LEU A 758 -56.33 10.85 9.31
N ASP A 759 -57.18 11.86 9.14
CA ASP A 759 -58.00 12.00 7.94
C ASP A 759 -57.15 12.32 6.71
N LEU A 760 -56.09 13.13 6.86
CA LEU A 760 -55.14 13.39 5.79
C LEU A 760 -54.37 12.13 5.41
N ARG A 761 -53.89 11.36 6.40
CA ARG A 761 -53.19 10.08 6.15
C ARG A 761 -54.05 9.09 5.39
N ASN A 762 -55.28 8.88 5.84
CA ASN A 762 -56.24 7.99 5.18
C ASN A 762 -56.55 8.45 3.74
N HIS A 763 -56.62 9.77 3.53
CA HIS A 763 -56.82 10.32 2.19
C HIS A 763 -55.60 10.09 1.28
N VAL A 764 -54.39 10.29 1.80
CA VAL A 764 -53.13 10.01 1.07
C VAL A 764 -53.03 8.53 0.75
N GLU A 765 -53.24 7.63 1.72
CA GLU A 765 -53.20 6.17 1.50
C GLU A 765 -54.22 5.74 0.42
N LYS A 766 -55.45 6.22 0.54
CA LYS A 766 -56.50 5.95 -0.46
C LYS A 766 -56.10 6.45 -1.84
N TYR A 767 -55.59 7.68 -1.94
CA TYR A 767 -55.17 8.26 -3.20
C TYR A 767 -54.05 7.45 -3.86
N LEU A 768 -53.04 7.06 -3.08
CA LEU A 768 -51.92 6.26 -3.57
C LEU A 768 -52.39 4.88 -4.07
N ASN A 769 -53.30 4.23 -3.36
CA ASN A 769 -53.87 2.95 -3.78
C ASN A 769 -54.68 3.07 -5.09
N ASP A 770 -55.50 4.12 -5.24
CA ASP A 770 -56.36 4.29 -6.41
C ASP A 770 -55.59 4.68 -7.70
N ASN A 771 -54.40 5.30 -7.55
CA ASN A 771 -53.68 5.97 -8.63
C ASN A 771 -52.30 5.37 -8.98
N SER A 772 -51.73 4.48 -8.16
CA SER A 772 -50.38 3.95 -8.40
C SER A 772 -50.26 2.99 -9.59
N SER A 773 -51.37 2.40 -10.06
CA SER A 773 -51.39 1.37 -11.10
C SER A 773 -50.37 0.25 -10.83
N ASP A 774 -50.31 -0.20 -9.57
CA ASP A 774 -49.44 -1.27 -9.08
C ASP A 774 -47.96 -1.04 -9.40
N THR A 775 -47.49 0.21 -9.27
CA THR A 775 -46.12 0.61 -9.62
C THR A 775 -45.42 1.23 -8.41
N PHE A 776 -44.46 0.49 -7.82
CA PHE A 776 -43.67 0.95 -6.67
C PHE A 776 -42.97 2.28 -6.92
N LEU A 777 -42.42 2.46 -8.13
CA LEU A 777 -41.72 3.70 -8.51
C LEU A 777 -42.65 4.92 -8.46
N TRP A 778 -43.90 4.79 -8.91
CA TRP A 778 -44.86 5.90 -8.87
C TRP A 778 -45.16 6.30 -7.42
N VAL A 779 -45.37 5.32 -6.54
CA VAL A 779 -45.58 5.57 -5.09
C VAL A 779 -44.37 6.27 -4.48
N ALA A 780 -43.16 5.79 -4.77
CA ALA A 780 -41.93 6.40 -4.27
C ALA A 780 -41.81 7.87 -4.69
N LEU A 781 -42.07 8.18 -5.98
CA LEU A 781 -42.02 9.55 -6.50
C LEU A 781 -43.05 10.49 -5.84
N VAL A 782 -44.27 10.01 -5.61
CA VAL A 782 -45.31 10.79 -4.94
C VAL A 782 -44.93 11.02 -3.47
N CYS A 783 -44.50 9.97 -2.76
CA CYS A 783 -44.08 10.09 -1.36
C CYS A 783 -42.86 11.01 -1.19
N ASP A 784 -41.89 10.98 -2.11
CA ASP A 784 -40.76 11.91 -2.10
C ASP A 784 -41.20 13.36 -2.34
N ALA A 785 -42.16 13.59 -3.25
CA ALA A 785 -42.75 14.91 -3.42
C ALA A 785 -43.46 15.39 -2.15
N LEU A 786 -44.22 14.50 -1.49
CA LEU A 786 -44.93 14.76 -0.24
C LEU A 786 -44.01 15.01 0.98
N ARG A 787 -42.73 14.62 0.89
CA ARG A 787 -41.70 14.83 1.93
C ARG A 787 -40.98 16.16 1.86
N GLN A 788 -41.17 16.94 0.79
CA GLN A 788 -40.43 18.18 0.60
C GLN A 788 -40.75 19.20 1.70
N ASP A 789 -39.73 19.92 2.17
CA ASP A 789 -39.82 20.85 3.31
C ASP A 789 -40.76 22.06 3.06
N ASN A 790 -41.19 22.28 1.82
CA ASN A 790 -42.17 23.31 1.45
C ASN A 790 -43.64 22.90 1.74
N ILE A 791 -43.88 21.65 2.13
CA ILE A 791 -45.21 21.13 2.47
C ILE A 791 -45.40 21.25 3.98
N THR A 792 -46.07 22.32 4.40
CA THR A 792 -46.22 22.67 5.82
C THR A 792 -47.67 22.66 6.30
N VAL A 793 -48.64 22.66 5.38
CA VAL A 793 -50.08 22.70 5.71
C VAL A 793 -50.87 21.72 4.86
N ARG A 794 -52.02 21.26 5.40
CA ARG A 794 -52.93 20.30 4.76
C ARG A 794 -53.30 20.68 3.32
N ASP A 795 -53.52 21.97 3.06
CA ASP A 795 -53.91 22.46 1.74
C ASP A 795 -52.82 22.27 0.67
N HIS A 796 -51.54 22.25 1.04
CA HIS A 796 -50.44 21.92 0.12
C HIS A 796 -50.50 20.47 -0.36
N VAL A 797 -51.21 19.57 0.35
CA VAL A 797 -51.33 18.16 0.00
C VAL A 797 -52.59 17.89 -0.83
N ILE A 798 -53.75 18.35 -0.35
CA ILE A 798 -55.07 18.01 -0.91
C ILE A 798 -55.83 19.18 -1.54
N GLY A 799 -55.31 20.40 -1.46
CA GLY A 799 -55.92 21.60 -2.05
C GLY A 799 -56.01 21.52 -3.58
N GLN A 800 -56.64 22.52 -4.20
CA GLN A 800 -56.80 22.54 -5.66
C GLN A 800 -55.46 22.53 -6.43
N GLU A 801 -54.43 23.12 -5.84
CA GLU A 801 -53.04 23.08 -6.32
C GLU A 801 -52.15 22.14 -5.49
N GLY A 802 -52.76 21.30 -4.65
CA GLY A 802 -52.06 20.40 -3.74
C GLY A 802 -51.33 19.29 -4.48
N VAL A 803 -50.25 18.79 -3.87
CA VAL A 803 -49.35 17.81 -4.48
C VAL A 803 -50.11 16.61 -5.05
N LEU A 804 -51.08 16.03 -4.34
CA LEU A 804 -51.82 14.87 -4.87
C LEU A 804 -52.56 15.20 -6.17
N GLN A 805 -53.15 16.38 -6.32
CA GLN A 805 -53.84 16.78 -7.55
C GLN A 805 -52.87 17.01 -8.73
N THR A 806 -51.57 17.16 -8.43
CA THR A 806 -50.52 17.29 -9.45
C THR A 806 -50.04 15.96 -10.02
N PHE A 807 -50.29 14.82 -9.37
CA PHE A 807 -49.80 13.49 -9.83
C PHE A 807 -50.93 12.66 -10.46
N PRO A 808 -50.97 12.46 -11.78
CA PRO A 808 -52.00 11.64 -12.43
C PRO A 808 -51.77 10.14 -12.21
N LYS A 809 -52.83 9.35 -12.46
CA LYS A 809 -52.83 7.89 -12.34
C LYS A 809 -51.81 7.21 -13.26
N GLY A 810 -50.90 6.43 -12.66
CA GLY A 810 -49.89 5.64 -13.35
C GLY A 810 -48.70 6.43 -13.87
N LEU A 811 -47.63 5.71 -14.22
CA LEU A 811 -46.33 6.28 -14.55
C LEU A 811 -46.32 7.03 -15.90
N ASP A 812 -46.99 6.50 -16.92
CA ASP A 812 -47.02 7.09 -18.27
C ASP A 812 -47.70 8.45 -18.29
N LYS A 813 -48.88 8.54 -17.66
CA LYS A 813 -49.61 9.82 -17.52
C LYS A 813 -48.81 10.82 -16.68
N LEU A 814 -48.07 10.33 -15.67
CA LEU A 814 -47.22 11.17 -14.84
C LEU A 814 -46.09 11.79 -15.67
N TYR A 815 -45.38 10.99 -16.46
CA TYR A 815 -44.34 11.50 -17.35
C TYR A 815 -44.88 12.47 -18.40
N LYS A 816 -46.03 12.16 -19.03
CA LYS A 816 -46.70 13.11 -19.95
C LYS A 816 -47.00 14.44 -19.28
N ARG A 817 -47.53 14.42 -18.07
CA ARG A 817 -47.84 15.65 -17.32
C ARG A 817 -46.59 16.41 -16.91
N MET A 818 -45.56 15.72 -16.41
CA MET A 818 -44.26 16.34 -16.09
C MET A 818 -43.68 17.04 -17.34
N PHE A 819 -43.78 16.40 -18.49
CA PHE A 819 -43.34 16.98 -19.75
C PHE A 819 -44.18 18.18 -20.22
N GLN A 820 -45.51 18.13 -20.03
CA GLN A 820 -46.40 19.27 -20.29
C GLN A 820 -46.10 20.45 -19.37
N TYR A 821 -45.81 20.19 -18.09
CA TYR A 821 -45.40 21.21 -17.13
C TYR A 821 -44.10 21.90 -17.57
N ILE A 822 -43.09 21.11 -17.95
CA ILE A 822 -41.84 21.64 -18.53
C ILE A 822 -42.12 22.48 -19.78
N SER A 823 -43.04 22.01 -20.63
CA SER A 823 -43.45 22.71 -21.86
C SER A 823 -44.15 24.05 -21.61
N GLY A 824 -44.71 24.27 -20.42
CA GLY A 824 -45.33 25.54 -20.00
C GLY A 824 -44.37 26.52 -19.33
N THR A 825 -43.11 26.14 -19.07
CA THR A 825 -42.13 27.02 -18.42
C THR A 825 -41.54 28.07 -19.36
N ARG A 826 -41.02 29.17 -18.80
CA ARG A 826 -40.34 30.23 -19.58
C ARG A 826 -39.11 29.72 -20.35
N ASP A 827 -38.45 28.68 -19.82
CA ASP A 827 -37.26 28.05 -20.39
C ASP A 827 -37.61 26.72 -21.12
N ALA A 828 -38.87 26.53 -21.55
CA ALA A 828 -39.38 25.27 -22.10
C ALA A 828 -38.54 24.70 -23.26
N ASP A 829 -38.16 25.54 -24.23
CA ASP A 829 -37.38 25.10 -25.39
C ASP A 829 -35.97 24.60 -24.98
N LEU A 830 -35.38 25.23 -23.97
CA LEU A 830 -34.08 24.83 -23.42
C LEU A 830 -34.20 23.54 -22.63
N CYS A 831 -35.23 23.40 -21.80
CA CYS A 831 -35.49 22.18 -21.06
C CYS A 831 -35.74 21.00 -22.00
N LYS A 832 -36.52 21.19 -23.07
CA LYS A 832 -36.73 20.18 -24.12
C LYS A 832 -35.42 19.80 -24.80
N ALA A 833 -34.57 20.78 -25.16
CA ALA A 833 -33.27 20.49 -25.76
C ALA A 833 -32.35 19.70 -24.81
N VAL A 834 -32.31 20.06 -23.52
CA VAL A 834 -31.53 19.32 -22.49
C VAL A 834 -32.05 17.90 -22.36
N LEU A 835 -33.37 17.71 -22.25
CA LEU A 835 -34.00 16.38 -22.14
C LEU A 835 -33.77 15.52 -23.36
N ALA A 836 -33.93 16.08 -24.57
CA ALA A 836 -33.69 15.37 -25.82
C ALA A 836 -32.24 14.89 -25.90
N VAL A 837 -31.27 15.79 -25.68
CA VAL A 837 -29.84 15.44 -25.75
C VAL A 837 -29.48 14.42 -24.69
N THR A 838 -29.84 14.66 -23.42
CA THR A 838 -29.52 13.72 -22.32
C THR A 838 -30.10 12.34 -22.56
N SER A 839 -31.30 12.23 -23.17
CA SER A 839 -31.95 10.95 -23.46
C SER A 839 -31.14 10.06 -24.41
N ILE A 840 -30.33 10.63 -25.30
CA ILE A 840 -29.52 9.87 -26.25
C ILE A 840 -28.07 9.66 -25.79
N LEU A 841 -27.66 10.20 -24.63
CA LEU A 841 -26.29 10.05 -24.14
C LEU A 841 -26.04 8.64 -23.60
N GLU A 842 -24.82 8.16 -23.79
CA GLU A 842 -24.39 6.81 -23.43
C GLU A 842 -24.10 6.62 -21.95
N ARG A 843 -23.79 7.71 -21.26
CA ARG A 843 -23.51 7.74 -19.82
C ARG A 843 -23.96 9.07 -19.23
N PRO A 844 -24.14 9.15 -17.89
CA PRO A 844 -24.22 10.43 -17.21
C PRO A 844 -23.04 11.33 -17.58
N VAL A 845 -23.33 12.61 -17.80
CA VAL A 845 -22.34 13.61 -18.24
C VAL A 845 -22.25 14.74 -17.22
N ILE A 846 -21.06 15.31 -17.09
CA ILE A 846 -20.88 16.51 -16.26
C ILE A 846 -21.44 17.74 -16.96
N SER A 847 -21.83 18.77 -16.20
CA SER A 847 -22.39 20.02 -16.73
C SER A 847 -21.50 20.64 -17.82
N LEU A 848 -20.17 20.54 -17.67
CA LEU A 848 -19.18 21.01 -18.65
C LEU A 848 -19.22 20.24 -19.98
N GLU A 849 -19.41 18.92 -19.94
CA GLU A 849 -19.55 18.08 -21.14
C GLU A 849 -20.87 18.38 -21.85
N LEU A 850 -21.96 18.48 -21.09
CA LEU A 850 -23.28 18.79 -21.64
C LEU A 850 -23.31 20.18 -22.31
N CYS A 851 -22.66 21.18 -21.71
CA CYS A 851 -22.47 22.50 -22.33
C CYS A 851 -21.80 22.42 -23.71
N SER A 852 -20.77 21.56 -23.86
CA SER A 852 -20.03 21.39 -25.10
C SER A 852 -20.88 20.67 -26.16
N ILE A 853 -21.56 19.58 -25.77
CA ILE A 853 -22.37 18.75 -26.68
C ILE A 853 -23.55 19.53 -27.25
N MET A 854 -24.18 20.40 -26.46
CA MET A 854 -25.34 21.16 -26.90
C MET A 854 -25.01 22.39 -27.76
N GLY A 855 -23.73 22.66 -28.04
CA GLY A 855 -23.33 23.81 -28.88
C GLY A 855 -23.69 25.18 -28.28
N LEU A 856 -24.08 25.24 -26.99
CA LEU A 856 -24.63 26.42 -26.33
C LEU A 856 -23.64 27.59 -26.19
N SER A 857 -22.36 27.37 -26.51
CA SER A 857 -21.31 28.39 -26.54
C SER A 857 -21.62 29.61 -27.42
N LYS A 858 -22.60 29.53 -28.34
CA LYS A 858 -23.02 30.66 -29.19
C LYS A 858 -24.28 31.39 -28.72
N LYS A 859 -25.10 30.80 -27.83
CA LYS A 859 -26.38 31.39 -27.35
C LYS A 859 -26.39 31.73 -25.85
N PHE A 860 -25.52 31.13 -25.06
CA PHE A 860 -25.39 31.40 -23.63
C PHE A 860 -24.17 32.26 -23.34
N ASP A 861 -24.31 33.15 -22.35
CA ASP A 861 -23.27 34.01 -21.79
C ASP A 861 -22.24 33.22 -20.95
N ARG A 862 -21.75 32.08 -21.47
CA ARG A 862 -20.67 31.24 -20.94
C ARG A 862 -20.78 30.71 -19.50
N LYS A 863 -21.92 30.81 -18.82
CA LYS A 863 -22.05 30.34 -17.42
C LYS A 863 -22.68 28.94 -17.34
N VAL A 864 -21.88 27.97 -16.87
CA VAL A 864 -22.32 26.61 -16.47
C VAL A 864 -23.50 26.68 -15.49
N GLU A 865 -23.51 27.71 -14.64
CA GLU A 865 -24.59 28.01 -13.69
C GLU A 865 -25.98 28.11 -14.35
N THR A 866 -26.05 28.67 -15.57
CA THR A 866 -27.33 28.79 -16.28
C THR A 866 -27.81 27.44 -16.81
N LEU A 867 -26.90 26.58 -17.29
CA LEU A 867 -27.26 25.20 -17.68
C LEU A 867 -27.72 24.41 -16.46
N GLU A 868 -27.01 24.49 -15.34
CA GLU A 868 -27.42 23.83 -14.10
C GLU A 868 -28.79 24.30 -13.60
N ARG A 869 -29.11 25.59 -13.77
CA ARG A 869 -30.46 26.11 -13.50
C ARG A 869 -31.51 25.44 -14.39
N VAL A 870 -31.25 25.33 -15.70
CA VAL A 870 -32.15 24.66 -16.65
C VAL A 870 -32.29 23.16 -16.34
N VAL A 871 -31.20 22.48 -15.97
CA VAL A 871 -31.25 21.08 -15.52
C VAL A 871 -32.10 20.93 -14.25
N ARG A 872 -31.98 21.85 -13.29
CA ARG A 872 -32.85 21.89 -12.10
C ARG A 872 -34.33 22.16 -12.47
N CYS A 873 -34.60 22.95 -13.52
CA CYS A 873 -35.95 23.13 -14.05
C CYS A 873 -36.52 21.85 -14.70
N CYS A 874 -35.66 20.94 -15.15
CA CYS A 874 -36.04 19.59 -15.60
C CYS A 874 -36.23 18.60 -14.44
N GLY A 875 -36.20 19.08 -13.18
CA GLY A 875 -35.96 18.38 -11.91
C GLY A 875 -36.80 17.14 -11.57
N SER A 876 -37.78 16.79 -12.40
CA SER A 876 -38.55 15.53 -12.29
C SER A 876 -38.00 14.40 -13.17
N PHE A 877 -37.29 14.74 -14.25
CA PHE A 877 -36.63 13.78 -15.15
C PHE A 877 -35.12 13.68 -14.89
N LEU A 878 -34.50 14.83 -14.56
CA LEU A 878 -33.06 14.94 -14.37
C LEU A 878 -32.71 15.38 -12.96
N SER A 879 -31.62 14.85 -12.42
CA SER A 879 -31.03 15.28 -11.15
C SER A 879 -29.58 15.70 -11.36
N LEU A 880 -29.13 16.68 -10.58
CA LEU A 880 -27.76 17.17 -10.59
C LEU A 880 -27.08 16.76 -9.28
N ARG A 881 -26.04 15.92 -9.36
CA ARG A 881 -25.23 15.49 -8.21
C ARG A 881 -23.76 15.70 -8.52
N ASP A 882 -23.05 16.44 -7.67
CA ASP A 882 -21.62 16.78 -7.85
C ASP A 882 -21.27 17.32 -9.25
N GLY A 883 -22.15 18.14 -9.83
CA GLY A 883 -21.98 18.68 -11.18
C GLY A 883 -22.18 17.66 -12.32
N THR A 884 -22.68 16.46 -12.02
CA THR A 884 -23.04 15.42 -12.99
C THR A 884 -24.55 15.32 -13.14
N VAL A 885 -25.01 15.22 -14.39
CA VAL A 885 -26.42 15.15 -14.76
C VAL A 885 -26.84 13.68 -14.90
N TYR A 886 -27.85 13.27 -14.14
CA TYR A 886 -28.40 11.92 -14.14
C TYR A 886 -29.88 11.94 -14.49
N PHE A 887 -30.36 10.89 -15.15
CA PHE A 887 -31.80 10.59 -15.11
C PHE A 887 -32.18 10.13 -13.72
N VAL A 888 -33.29 10.65 -13.21
CA VAL A 888 -33.86 10.21 -11.92
C VAL A 888 -34.21 8.72 -11.97
N HIS A 889 -34.71 8.25 -13.12
CA HIS A 889 -34.96 6.84 -13.35
C HIS A 889 -34.81 6.47 -14.83
N GLN A 890 -34.27 5.29 -15.14
CA GLN A 890 -34.06 4.85 -16.53
C GLN A 890 -35.38 4.71 -17.30
N SER A 891 -36.46 4.29 -16.64
CA SER A 891 -37.80 4.24 -17.28
C SER A 891 -38.26 5.59 -17.83
N ALA A 892 -37.84 6.70 -17.22
CA ALA A 892 -38.19 8.02 -17.70
C ALA A 892 -37.44 8.35 -19.01
N ARG A 893 -36.18 7.92 -19.14
CA ARG A 893 -35.42 8.00 -20.40
C ARG A 893 -36.08 7.15 -21.48
N ASP A 894 -36.42 5.90 -21.15
CA ASP A 894 -37.00 4.96 -22.11
C ASP A 894 -38.36 5.44 -22.62
N PHE A 895 -39.20 5.97 -21.73
CA PHE A 895 -40.49 6.56 -22.07
C PHE A 895 -40.37 7.77 -23.01
N LEU A 896 -39.33 8.59 -22.84
CA LEU A 896 -39.07 9.71 -23.76
C LEU A 896 -38.60 9.24 -25.15
N LEU A 897 -38.00 8.04 -25.25
CA LEU A 897 -37.48 7.48 -26.50
C LEU A 897 -38.48 6.57 -27.23
N ASP A 898 -39.63 6.28 -26.60
CA ASP A 898 -40.66 5.44 -27.19
C ASP A 898 -41.26 6.10 -28.44
N LYS A 899 -41.18 5.38 -29.57
CA LYS A 899 -41.58 5.88 -30.88
C LYS A 899 -43.09 5.80 -31.11
N GLU A 900 -43.83 5.09 -30.26
CA GLU A 900 -45.28 4.88 -30.41
C GLU A 900 -46.11 6.04 -29.82
N GLU A 901 -45.50 7.00 -29.12
CA GLU A 901 -46.21 8.10 -28.46
C GLU A 901 -46.02 9.48 -29.15
N ASP A 902 -47.08 9.94 -29.83
CA ASP A 902 -47.16 11.27 -30.47
C ASP A 902 -46.89 12.47 -29.54
N THR A 903 -47.00 12.26 -28.21
CA THR A 903 -46.86 13.34 -27.21
C THR A 903 -45.45 13.95 -27.20
N PHE A 904 -44.44 13.16 -27.59
CA PHE A 904 -43.02 13.56 -27.59
C PHE A 904 -42.47 13.84 -28.99
N ALA A 905 -43.31 13.86 -30.03
CA ALA A 905 -42.90 14.22 -31.38
C ALA A 905 -42.21 15.60 -31.45
N ASN A 906 -42.66 16.54 -30.60
CA ASN A 906 -42.07 17.88 -30.47
C ASN A 906 -40.71 17.90 -29.75
N LEU A 907 -40.33 16.82 -29.05
CA LEU A 907 -39.03 16.70 -28.40
C LEU A 907 -37.92 16.35 -29.40
N PHE A 908 -38.26 15.64 -30.49
CA PHE A 908 -37.35 15.27 -31.57
C PHE A 908 -37.84 15.78 -32.93
N PRO A 909 -37.74 17.10 -33.22
CA PRO A 909 -38.28 17.70 -34.45
C PRO A 909 -37.71 17.11 -35.75
N ARG A 910 -36.54 16.47 -35.69
CA ARG A 910 -35.85 15.81 -36.81
C ARG A 910 -35.67 14.30 -36.58
N GLY A 911 -36.45 13.73 -35.67
CA GLY A 911 -36.27 12.35 -35.18
C GLY A 911 -35.02 12.18 -34.31
N VAL A 912 -34.93 11.00 -33.68
CA VAL A 912 -33.80 10.61 -32.83
C VAL A 912 -32.50 10.60 -33.65
N GLU A 913 -32.52 10.02 -34.85
CA GLU A 913 -31.37 9.97 -35.78
C GLU A 913 -30.83 11.37 -36.14
N GLY A 914 -31.72 12.34 -36.36
CA GLY A 914 -31.35 13.74 -36.60
C GLY A 914 -30.68 14.40 -35.39
N LEU A 915 -31.04 13.99 -34.18
CA LEU A 915 -30.40 14.45 -32.95
C LEU A 915 -29.01 13.82 -32.74
N HIS A 916 -28.84 12.52 -33.02
CA HIS A 916 -27.52 11.87 -33.02
C HIS A 916 -26.56 12.58 -33.98
N TRP A 917 -27.03 12.97 -35.17
CA TRP A 917 -26.25 13.77 -36.11
C TRP A 917 -25.84 15.14 -35.55
N ALA A 918 -26.78 15.88 -34.95
CA ALA A 918 -26.50 17.18 -34.35
C ALA A 918 -25.46 17.08 -33.22
N VAL A 919 -25.61 16.09 -32.33
CA VAL A 919 -24.66 15.82 -31.23
C VAL A 919 -23.29 15.42 -31.77
N CYS A 920 -23.23 14.65 -32.86
CA CYS A 920 -21.98 14.29 -33.53
C CYS A 920 -21.24 15.54 -34.04
N LEU A 921 -21.92 16.42 -34.78
CA LEU A 921 -21.31 17.65 -35.32
C LEU A 921 -20.84 18.61 -34.22
N GLU A 922 -21.66 18.84 -33.20
CA GLU A 922 -21.27 19.69 -32.06
C GLU A 922 -20.09 19.09 -31.29
N SER A 923 -20.07 17.76 -31.12
CA SER A 923 -18.94 17.04 -30.51
C SER A 923 -17.65 17.23 -31.32
N LEU A 924 -17.70 17.03 -32.64
CA LEU A 924 -16.55 17.24 -33.53
C LEU A 924 -16.07 18.69 -33.50
N GLY A 925 -16.99 19.66 -33.48
CA GLY A 925 -16.69 21.08 -33.34
C GLY A 925 -16.03 21.42 -32.00
N ALA A 926 -16.49 20.84 -30.89
CA ALA A 926 -15.93 21.03 -29.56
C ALA A 926 -14.52 20.42 -29.45
N ILE A 927 -14.35 19.18 -29.92
CA ILE A 927 -13.04 18.50 -29.96
C ILE A 927 -12.05 19.33 -30.79
N SER A 928 -12.46 19.83 -31.96
CA SER A 928 -11.59 20.61 -32.85
C SER A 928 -11.06 21.91 -32.22
N LYS A 929 -11.86 22.55 -31.36
CA LYS A 929 -11.50 23.78 -30.65
C LYS A 929 -10.53 23.52 -29.49
N VAL A 930 -10.70 22.41 -28.79
CA VAL A 930 -9.91 22.08 -27.58
C VAL A 930 -8.62 21.35 -27.94
N THR A 931 -8.67 20.44 -28.91
CA THR A 931 -7.53 19.59 -29.25
C THR A 931 -6.49 20.33 -30.09
N ARG A 932 -5.23 20.17 -29.67
CA ARG A 932 -4.02 20.68 -30.32
C ARG A 932 -2.90 19.68 -30.08
N ARG A 933 -1.84 19.73 -30.88
CA ARG A 933 -0.64 18.92 -30.64
C ARG A 933 -0.16 19.12 -29.20
N ASN A 934 0.12 18.02 -28.50
CA ASN A 934 0.64 18.04 -27.14
C ASN A 934 -0.32 18.75 -26.16
N ILE A 935 -1.53 18.20 -26.01
CA ILE A 935 -2.67 18.79 -25.29
C ILE A 935 -2.27 19.14 -23.84
N TYR A 936 -1.55 18.23 -23.17
CA TYR A 936 -1.09 18.41 -21.78
C TYR A 936 0.31 19.03 -21.67
N GLY A 937 0.96 19.37 -22.78
CA GLY A 937 2.32 19.93 -22.74
C GLY A 937 3.36 18.95 -22.19
N LEU A 938 3.20 17.65 -22.49
CA LEU A 938 4.13 16.60 -22.13
C LEU A 938 5.52 16.91 -22.68
N LYS A 939 6.53 16.81 -21.81
CA LYS A 939 7.94 17.10 -22.15
C LYS A 939 8.65 15.93 -22.82
N ASP A 940 8.16 14.72 -22.63
CA ASP A 940 8.73 13.48 -23.17
C ASP A 940 7.61 12.61 -23.76
N VAL A 941 7.88 12.02 -24.93
CA VAL A 941 6.93 11.26 -25.75
C VAL A 941 6.78 9.82 -25.23
N GLY A 942 7.67 9.36 -24.34
CA GLY A 942 7.65 8.01 -23.75
C GLY A 942 7.08 7.90 -22.33
N ILE A 943 6.41 8.94 -21.83
CA ILE A 943 5.85 8.93 -20.46
C ILE A 943 4.71 7.91 -20.37
N ALA A 944 4.78 7.02 -19.38
CA ALA A 944 3.69 6.09 -19.09
C ALA A 944 2.46 6.86 -18.60
N GLN A 945 1.27 6.46 -19.05
CA GLN A 945 0.00 7.14 -18.77
C GLN A 945 -0.25 7.42 -17.28
N LYS A 946 0.12 6.46 -16.42
CA LYS A 946 0.01 6.57 -14.95
C LYS A 946 0.85 7.70 -14.33
N ASP A 947 1.91 8.12 -15.02
CA ASP A 947 2.86 9.13 -14.58
C ASP A 947 2.56 10.51 -15.19
N ILE A 948 1.48 10.62 -16.00
CA ILE A 948 1.04 11.88 -16.61
C ILE A 948 0.38 12.77 -15.55
N ILE A 949 0.93 13.98 -15.38
CA ILE A 949 0.37 14.99 -14.50
C ILE A 949 -0.72 15.75 -15.25
N MET A 950 -1.97 15.60 -14.83
CA MET A 950 -3.09 16.34 -15.41
C MET A 950 -2.95 17.85 -15.17
N PRO A 951 -3.00 18.69 -16.23
CA PRO A 951 -2.99 20.15 -16.08
C PRO A 951 -4.26 20.63 -15.35
N LYS A 952 -4.15 21.69 -14.56
CA LYS A 952 -5.27 22.34 -13.88
C LYS A 952 -5.42 23.78 -14.40
N PRO A 953 -6.56 24.17 -15.02
CA PRO A 953 -7.72 23.33 -15.31
C PRO A 953 -7.43 22.29 -16.41
N ASN A 954 -8.07 21.11 -16.32
CA ASN A 954 -7.88 20.06 -17.32
C ASN A 954 -8.67 20.42 -18.59
N PRO A 955 -8.01 20.64 -19.74
CA PRO A 955 -8.66 21.11 -20.95
C PRO A 955 -9.61 20.08 -21.56
N LEU A 956 -9.40 18.78 -21.28
CA LEU A 956 -10.21 17.69 -21.86
C LEU A 956 -11.51 17.44 -21.09
N VAL A 957 -11.68 17.99 -19.88
CA VAL A 957 -12.86 17.73 -19.03
C VAL A 957 -14.16 18.08 -19.75
N SER A 958 -14.20 19.18 -20.51
CA SER A 958 -15.40 19.60 -21.21
C SER A 958 -15.70 18.83 -22.49
N VAL A 959 -14.76 18.02 -23.00
CA VAL A 959 -14.91 17.29 -24.28
C VAL A 959 -14.70 15.79 -24.14
N ALA A 960 -14.51 15.27 -22.92
CA ALA A 960 -14.18 13.86 -22.70
C ALA A 960 -15.26 12.92 -23.24
N TYR A 961 -16.55 13.22 -22.99
CA TYR A 961 -17.67 12.51 -23.61
C TYR A 961 -17.59 12.58 -25.15
N SER A 962 -17.45 13.78 -25.71
CA SER A 962 -17.37 13.99 -27.16
C SER A 962 -16.25 13.17 -27.78
N CYS A 963 -15.05 13.17 -27.18
CA CYS A 963 -13.91 12.37 -27.62
C CYS A 963 -14.25 10.86 -27.67
N ALA A 964 -14.95 10.34 -26.67
CA ALA A 964 -15.24 8.92 -26.53
C ALA A 964 -16.40 8.42 -27.40
N PHE A 965 -17.43 9.25 -27.66
CA PHE A 965 -18.72 8.75 -28.17
C PHE A 965 -19.19 9.37 -29.50
N TRP A 966 -18.49 10.35 -30.08
CA TRP A 966 -18.94 10.99 -31.34
C TRP A 966 -19.12 10.00 -32.50
N MET A 967 -18.26 8.99 -32.63
CA MET A 967 -18.37 7.96 -33.68
C MET A 967 -19.59 7.05 -33.47
N LYS A 968 -20.02 6.82 -32.22
CA LYS A 968 -21.23 6.05 -31.95
C LYS A 968 -22.47 6.82 -32.39
N HIS A 969 -22.54 8.11 -32.04
CA HIS A 969 -23.60 9.00 -32.53
C HIS A 969 -23.61 9.09 -34.07
N LEU A 970 -22.44 9.09 -34.72
CA LEU A 970 -22.38 9.02 -36.18
C LEU A 970 -23.03 7.73 -36.71
N GLY A 971 -22.70 6.57 -36.14
CA GLY A 971 -23.28 5.28 -36.55
C GLY A 971 -24.80 5.22 -36.39
N GLU A 972 -25.34 5.75 -35.29
CA GLU A 972 -26.78 5.77 -35.00
C GLU A 972 -27.55 6.86 -35.75
N SER A 973 -26.85 7.73 -36.48
CA SER A 973 -27.46 8.79 -37.31
C SER A 973 -27.72 8.39 -38.77
N SER A 974 -27.39 7.14 -39.14
CA SER A 974 -27.32 6.63 -40.51
C SER A 974 -28.68 6.28 -41.11
N THR A 975 -29.33 7.30 -41.65
CA THR A 975 -30.20 7.21 -42.83
C THR A 975 -29.46 7.84 -44.01
N GLU A 976 -29.78 7.48 -45.27
CA GLU A 976 -29.11 7.97 -46.48
C GLU A 976 -28.98 9.52 -46.46
N ARG A 977 -27.77 10.03 -46.14
CA ARG A 977 -27.47 11.47 -46.15
C ARG A 977 -26.51 11.80 -47.29
N ASP A 978 -26.64 13.01 -47.82
CA ASP A 978 -25.81 13.49 -48.93
C ASP A 978 -24.32 13.48 -48.57
N ILE A 979 -23.47 13.14 -49.54
CA ILE A 979 -22.00 13.10 -49.40
C ILE A 979 -21.43 14.44 -48.86
N LYS A 980 -22.13 15.56 -49.11
CA LYS A 980 -21.76 16.89 -48.62
C LYS A 980 -21.85 17.02 -47.09
N ASP A 981 -22.73 16.28 -46.43
CA ASP A 981 -22.88 16.33 -44.98
C ASP A 981 -21.66 15.73 -44.25
N TYR A 982 -20.91 14.84 -44.92
CA TYR A 982 -19.69 14.23 -44.39
C TYR A 982 -18.43 15.09 -44.60
N GLU A 983 -18.53 16.25 -45.25
CA GLU A 983 -17.38 17.13 -45.51
C GLU A 983 -16.69 17.57 -44.20
N PHE A 984 -17.48 17.90 -43.17
CA PHE A 984 -16.96 18.28 -41.86
C PHE A 984 -16.28 17.11 -41.13
N VAL A 985 -16.83 15.90 -41.25
CA VAL A 985 -16.23 14.68 -40.68
C VAL A 985 -14.90 14.36 -41.37
N ASN A 986 -14.87 14.46 -42.70
CA ASN A 986 -13.65 14.27 -43.50
C ASN A 986 -12.59 15.34 -43.18
N GLU A 987 -12.97 16.61 -43.03
CA GLU A 987 -12.07 17.68 -42.61
C GLU A 987 -11.48 17.40 -41.22
N PHE A 988 -12.32 16.97 -40.27
CA PHE A 988 -11.87 16.58 -38.93
C PHE A 988 -10.87 15.43 -38.97
N LEU A 989 -11.18 14.37 -39.73
CA LEU A 989 -10.29 13.21 -39.87
C LEU A 989 -8.95 13.58 -40.52
N ARG A 990 -8.94 14.53 -41.46
CA ARG A 990 -7.69 14.99 -42.10
C ARG A 990 -6.83 15.87 -41.20
N THR A 991 -7.46 16.70 -40.35
CA THR A 991 -6.75 17.78 -39.64
C THR A 991 -6.55 17.53 -38.15
N LYS A 992 -7.45 16.76 -37.52
CA LYS A 992 -7.53 16.59 -36.05
C LYS A 992 -7.47 15.14 -35.58
N PHE A 993 -7.45 14.15 -36.47
CA PHE A 993 -7.47 12.73 -36.10
C PHE A 993 -6.37 12.32 -35.10
N LEU A 994 -5.12 12.73 -35.33
CA LEU A 994 -4.01 12.43 -34.42
C LEU A 994 -4.18 13.09 -33.04
N TYR A 995 -4.72 14.31 -33.00
CA TYR A 995 -4.97 15.00 -31.72
C TYR A 995 -6.15 14.40 -30.96
N TRP A 996 -7.13 13.83 -31.68
CA TRP A 996 -8.21 13.07 -31.08
C TRP A 996 -7.70 11.75 -30.45
N LEU A 997 -6.79 11.03 -31.13
CA LEU A 997 -6.15 9.85 -30.55
C LEU A 997 -5.33 10.20 -29.30
N GLU A 998 -4.56 11.28 -29.36
CA GLU A 998 -3.83 11.81 -28.19
C GLU A 998 -4.80 12.12 -27.03
N ALA A 999 -5.94 12.76 -27.31
CA ALA A 999 -6.95 13.04 -26.29
C ALA A 999 -7.53 11.76 -25.67
N LEU A 1000 -7.84 10.74 -26.47
CA LEU A 1000 -8.40 9.48 -25.99
C LEU A 1000 -7.39 8.68 -25.14
N ASP A 1001 -6.13 8.70 -25.51
CA ASP A 1001 -5.06 8.11 -24.71
C ASP A 1001 -4.93 8.82 -23.35
N LEU A 1002 -4.94 10.16 -23.34
CA LEU A 1002 -4.90 10.96 -22.11
C LEU A 1002 -6.12 10.75 -21.20
N ILE A 1003 -7.29 10.45 -21.77
CA ILE A 1003 -8.52 10.13 -21.01
C ILE A 1003 -8.51 8.66 -20.53
N GLY A 1004 -7.71 7.79 -21.16
CA GLY A 1004 -7.64 6.36 -20.87
C GLY A 1004 -8.73 5.53 -21.52
N GLU A 1005 -9.19 5.96 -22.68
CA GLU A 1005 -10.29 5.36 -23.43
C GLU A 1005 -9.84 4.98 -24.86
N LEU A 1006 -8.56 4.65 -25.05
CA LEU A 1006 -7.99 4.34 -26.37
C LEU A 1006 -8.64 3.10 -27.02
N SER A 1007 -9.13 2.15 -26.23
CA SER A 1007 -9.86 0.98 -26.73
C SER A 1007 -11.12 1.37 -27.52
N LYS A 1008 -11.80 2.46 -27.13
CA LYS A 1008 -12.96 2.99 -27.86
C LYS A 1008 -12.59 3.55 -29.23
N ALA A 1009 -11.36 4.06 -29.40
CA ALA A 1009 -10.87 4.52 -30.70
C ALA A 1009 -10.84 3.36 -31.71
N VAL A 1010 -10.35 2.20 -31.29
CA VAL A 1010 -10.22 1.01 -32.14
C VAL A 1010 -11.60 0.52 -32.60
N GLN A 1011 -12.53 0.37 -31.66
CA GLN A 1011 -13.91 -0.03 -31.97
C GLN A 1011 -14.62 0.99 -32.88
N GLY A 1012 -14.41 2.28 -32.63
CA GLY A 1012 -15.00 3.36 -33.43
C GLY A 1012 -14.46 3.38 -34.87
N ILE A 1013 -13.14 3.23 -35.06
CA ILE A 1013 -12.51 3.20 -36.38
C ILE A 1013 -12.99 2.01 -37.20
N GLN A 1014 -13.12 0.82 -36.59
CA GLN A 1014 -13.67 -0.36 -37.27
C GLN A 1014 -15.10 -0.13 -37.76
N LYS A 1015 -15.95 0.49 -36.94
CA LYS A 1015 -17.32 0.86 -37.35
C LYS A 1015 -17.32 1.91 -38.46
N LEU A 1016 -16.45 2.91 -38.39
CA LEU A 1016 -16.33 3.95 -39.40
C LEU A 1016 -15.87 3.39 -40.75
N GLN A 1017 -14.95 2.41 -40.76
CA GLN A 1017 -14.57 1.70 -41.98
C GLN A 1017 -15.76 1.03 -42.64
N ASN A 1018 -16.64 0.38 -41.86
CA ASN A 1018 -17.84 -0.25 -42.41
C ASN A 1018 -18.82 0.76 -43.01
N VAL A 1019 -18.93 1.96 -42.43
CA VAL A 1019 -19.84 3.03 -42.91
C VAL A 1019 -19.28 3.79 -44.12
N ILE A 1020 -17.96 3.91 -44.26
CA ILE A 1020 -17.31 4.61 -45.38
C ILE A 1020 -17.11 3.69 -46.60
N VAL A 1021 -16.99 2.37 -46.37
CA VAL A 1021 -16.79 1.37 -47.44
C VAL A 1021 -18.12 0.83 -47.99
N SER A 1022 -19.22 0.95 -47.24
CA SER A 1022 -20.60 0.77 -47.74
C SER A 1022 -21.06 2.00 -48.51
#